data_AF-A0A9D9Y3Q2-F1
#
_entry.id   AF-A0A9D9Y3Q2-F1
#
_cell.length_a   1.000
_cell.length_b   1.000
_cell.length_c   1.000
_cell.angle_alpha   90.00
_cell.angle_beta   90.00
_cell.angle_gamma   90.00
#
_symmetry.space_group_name_H-M   'P 1'
#
loop_
_entity.id
_entity.type
_entity.pdbx_description
1 polymer ?
#
loop_
_entity_poly.entity_id
_entity_poly.type
_entity_poly.pdbx_seq_one_letter_code
_entity_poly.pdbx_strand_id
1 'polypeptide(L)'
;MRFQLILIIIIYSFWSELSSQSSCSCNPFFGCELFLMSHYHKIEGHPSFGSKRQLGDKYCINPEFAGNIHVVSDGSEASYLELTWFSCCGSNTLGNIVLHQTDEIGNIIGNSDPDNYGIFTKVNQSGNTTTFKFKHPKKLPLSGEVSSLINVDIANPIGGAVMGHIKIHYYRPPVAMIHGLWGEPSGFADMEEQLVSSNNYYSDLLKKVDYSSTHASSFSTNQYVVETAVEELIEACVKLKIAAGKCDIVCHSMGGLLSRTYIQDAGYAPRKDVNKLITCNTPHAGSQFANFLLDNNPFSQVIADAMESQGYFCSKGAVNDLKVNNTPINTICYGNPTDDVRLHAVATLDPSGLPISWTLNVIQYLNVHLFMLNLVHTCVGDFLADVFDNDFHDAIVAVESQSGGLNGQKTFSVNNQIHIESVANGEVISHVLDALNAPYNAPLFGSQYSGLTLNYSLSVPCLPFREETHSLNRSNPVLEIIYPIFDSTVIAGDILKISYNALFLDSVAAVIKFDNDSLAVLGNSASAGILNIPIHPATFGKQTLLLLGFDINKKVKASDTISLNFNISAILDSISVYPKTFYINQNDTTTFSVYGHYSDGRTRNITKDPDLIFDFVEDNASKYAQNYIKMDGLADDTLYISKGAIISDTIVIFKVGTNFPPNCHIVSNTNNGGAGSLKSALECVQPNETIIFAPEIAGDTIIIDSISLDIEKSLKIINSGENKVIIKSGLTTVINTFAGTEIWLENLLLVSANPSRNCINNYGNLTIKNVECRTLGTEKASIINEQDGTIQMIGINIVK
;
A
#
# COMPACT_ATOMS: atom_id res chain seq x y z
N MET A 1 -34.90 -40.35 -25.75
CA MET A 1 -34.45 -39.39 -24.71
C MET A 1 -32.97 -39.52 -24.35
N ARG A 2 -32.42 -40.68 -23.95
CA ARG A 2 -30.98 -40.81 -23.63
C ARG A 2 -30.00 -40.52 -24.79
N PHE A 3 -30.38 -40.83 -26.04
CA PHE A 3 -29.56 -40.51 -27.22
C PHE A 3 -29.51 -39.02 -27.57
N GLN A 4 -30.58 -38.26 -27.32
CA GLN A 4 -30.59 -36.79 -27.53
C GLN A 4 -29.77 -36.06 -26.45
N LEU A 5 -29.79 -36.54 -25.20
CA LEU A 5 -28.99 -35.95 -24.12
C LEU A 5 -27.49 -36.15 -24.34
N ILE A 6 -27.07 -37.34 -24.82
CA ILE A 6 -25.66 -37.64 -25.13
C ILE A 6 -25.18 -36.81 -26.34
N LEU A 7 -26.03 -36.63 -27.36
CA LEU A 7 -25.70 -35.77 -28.50
C LEU A 7 -25.53 -34.30 -28.09
N ILE A 8 -26.40 -33.78 -27.21
CA ILE A 8 -26.31 -32.40 -26.70
C ILE A 8 -25.07 -32.21 -25.82
N ILE A 9 -24.68 -33.20 -25.02
CA ILE A 9 -23.47 -33.14 -24.17
C ILE A 9 -22.19 -33.21 -25.03
N ILE A 10 -22.15 -34.08 -26.05
CA ILE A 10 -21.01 -34.16 -26.99
C ILE A 10 -20.91 -32.89 -27.83
N ILE A 11 -22.03 -32.30 -28.25
CA ILE A 11 -22.07 -30.99 -28.88
C ILE A 11 -21.54 -29.94 -27.88
N TYR A 12 -22.05 -29.82 -26.66
CA TYR A 12 -21.53 -28.81 -25.73
C TYR A 12 -20.02 -28.94 -25.42
N SER A 13 -19.50 -30.16 -25.28
CA SER A 13 -18.08 -30.42 -24.97
C SER A 13 -17.13 -30.24 -26.16
N PHE A 14 -17.55 -30.60 -27.38
CA PHE A 14 -16.77 -30.33 -28.59
C PHE A 14 -16.75 -28.83 -28.96
N TRP A 15 -17.74 -28.07 -28.48
CA TRP A 15 -17.89 -26.64 -28.77
C TRP A 15 -17.20 -25.74 -27.75
N SER A 16 -17.08 -26.16 -26.48
CA SER A 16 -16.16 -25.53 -25.53
C SER A 16 -14.69 -25.65 -25.95
N GLU A 17 -14.36 -26.69 -26.71
CA GLU A 17 -13.03 -26.88 -27.31
C GLU A 17 -12.80 -26.02 -28.56
N LEU A 18 -13.84 -25.48 -29.21
CA LEU A 18 -13.72 -24.64 -30.43
C LEU A 18 -13.55 -23.13 -30.12
N SER A 19 -14.10 -22.65 -29.00
CA SER A 19 -14.01 -21.24 -28.59
C SER A 19 -12.63 -20.81 -28.07
N SER A 20 -11.72 -21.77 -27.84
CA SER A 20 -10.36 -21.57 -27.32
C SER A 20 -9.24 -22.06 -28.25
N GLN A 21 -9.55 -22.37 -29.53
CA GLN A 21 -8.54 -22.90 -30.45
C GLN A 21 -7.58 -21.83 -30.98
N SER A 22 -6.29 -22.16 -31.01
CA SER A 22 -5.24 -21.39 -31.68
C SER A 22 -5.41 -21.30 -33.21
N SER A 23 -6.32 -22.09 -33.78
CA SER A 23 -6.64 -22.12 -35.20
C SER A 23 -8.13 -22.41 -35.37
N CYS A 24 -8.87 -21.50 -35.99
CA CYS A 24 -10.27 -21.76 -36.29
C CYS A 24 -10.38 -22.79 -37.42
N SER A 25 -10.88 -23.99 -37.12
CA SER A 25 -11.07 -25.04 -38.13
C SER A 25 -12.40 -24.87 -38.84
N CYS A 26 -12.38 -24.68 -40.17
CA CYS A 26 -13.58 -24.72 -41.00
C CYS A 26 -14.19 -26.14 -40.99
N ASN A 27 -15.40 -26.27 -40.46
CA ASN A 27 -16.23 -27.46 -40.60
C ASN A 27 -17.46 -27.09 -41.46
N PRO A 28 -17.82 -27.86 -42.51
CA PRO A 28 -18.95 -27.56 -43.39
C PRO A 28 -20.34 -27.48 -42.71
N PHE A 29 -20.45 -27.81 -41.41
CA PHE A 29 -21.67 -27.63 -40.63
C PHE A 29 -21.85 -26.22 -40.03
N PHE A 30 -20.79 -25.40 -40.00
CA PHE A 30 -20.82 -24.04 -39.48
C PHE A 30 -20.78 -23.05 -40.64
N GLY A 31 -21.48 -21.92 -40.51
CA GLY A 31 -21.63 -20.93 -41.58
C GLY A 31 -20.31 -20.54 -42.25
N CYS A 32 -20.40 -20.07 -43.50
CA CYS A 32 -19.25 -19.85 -44.39
C CYS A 32 -18.22 -18.78 -43.93
N GLU A 33 -18.48 -18.05 -42.84
CA GLU A 33 -17.72 -16.88 -42.43
C GLU A 33 -17.34 -16.96 -40.95
N LEU A 34 -16.05 -16.83 -40.65
CA LEU A 34 -15.53 -16.96 -39.30
C LEU A 34 -14.32 -16.03 -39.10
N PHE A 35 -14.20 -15.45 -37.91
CA PHE A 35 -13.07 -14.61 -37.52
C PHE A 35 -12.23 -15.27 -36.43
N LEU A 36 -10.91 -15.10 -36.49
CA LEU A 36 -10.02 -15.27 -35.35
C LEU A 36 -9.75 -13.90 -34.74
N MET A 37 -10.17 -13.73 -33.49
CA MET A 37 -9.95 -12.52 -32.69
C MET A 37 -8.68 -12.64 -31.87
N SER A 38 -7.88 -11.59 -31.82
CA SER A 38 -6.80 -11.44 -30.85
C SER A 38 -6.85 -10.05 -30.24
N HIS A 39 -6.89 -9.99 -28.91
CA HIS A 39 -6.86 -8.73 -28.16
C HIS A 39 -5.45 -8.52 -27.60
N TYR A 40 -4.94 -7.31 -27.72
CA TYR A 40 -3.63 -6.94 -27.23
C TYR A 40 -3.68 -5.65 -26.42
N HIS A 41 -2.85 -5.59 -25.39
CA HIS A 41 -2.53 -4.41 -24.63
C HIS A 41 -1.31 -3.70 -25.21
N LYS A 42 -1.39 -2.37 -25.35
CA LYS A 42 -0.28 -1.49 -25.72
C LYS A 42 -0.64 -0.05 -25.39
N ILE A 43 0.23 0.67 -24.68
CA ILE A 43 0.10 2.11 -24.42
C ILE A 43 1.18 2.83 -25.24
N GLU A 44 0.79 3.54 -26.30
CA GLU A 44 1.75 4.19 -27.20
C GLU A 44 2.62 5.21 -26.45
N GLY A 45 3.95 5.08 -26.57
CA GLY A 45 4.91 5.97 -25.91
C GLY A 45 5.25 5.63 -24.46
N HIS A 46 4.50 4.74 -23.81
CA HIS A 46 4.76 4.36 -22.42
C HIS A 46 6.05 3.51 -22.30
N PRO A 47 6.95 3.78 -21.33
CA PRO A 47 8.20 3.02 -21.16
C PRO A 47 7.99 1.51 -20.96
N SER A 48 7.15 1.12 -20.00
CA SER A 48 6.92 -0.30 -19.65
C SER A 48 5.86 -1.01 -20.51
N PHE A 49 4.90 -0.27 -21.09
CA PHE A 49 3.75 -0.81 -21.83
C PHE A 49 3.70 -0.40 -23.30
N GLY A 50 4.78 0.17 -23.84
CA GLY A 50 4.89 0.56 -25.26
C GLY A 50 4.96 -0.61 -26.23
N SER A 51 5.26 -1.83 -25.74
CA SER A 51 5.28 -3.05 -26.54
C SER A 51 3.93 -3.76 -26.52
N LYS A 52 3.52 -4.28 -27.68
CA LYS A 52 2.27 -5.02 -27.84
C LYS A 52 2.30 -6.36 -27.11
N ARG A 53 1.38 -6.59 -26.17
CA ARG A 53 1.25 -7.85 -25.40
C ARG A 53 -0.12 -8.46 -25.63
N GLN A 54 -0.20 -9.77 -25.94
CA GLN A 54 -1.50 -10.42 -26.17
C GLN A 54 -2.23 -10.64 -24.84
N LEU A 55 -3.50 -10.26 -24.79
CA LEU A 55 -4.39 -10.50 -23.66
C LEU A 55 -5.23 -11.75 -23.93
N GLY A 56 -4.99 -12.79 -23.13
CA GLY A 56 -5.72 -14.04 -23.21
C GLY A 56 -5.51 -14.83 -24.52
N ASP A 57 -6.36 -15.84 -24.67
CA ASP A 57 -6.35 -16.74 -25.83
C ASP A 57 -7.05 -16.08 -27.03
N LYS A 58 -6.80 -16.65 -28.22
CA LYS A 58 -7.48 -16.20 -29.43
C LYS A 58 -8.88 -16.80 -29.47
N TYR A 59 -9.87 -16.03 -29.91
CA TYR A 59 -11.26 -16.47 -29.97
C TYR A 59 -11.72 -16.66 -31.41
N CYS A 60 -12.41 -17.76 -31.68
CA CYS A 60 -13.14 -17.93 -32.94
C CYS A 60 -14.54 -17.31 -32.80
N ILE A 61 -14.87 -16.38 -33.68
CA ILE A 61 -16.10 -15.58 -33.65
C ILE A 61 -16.93 -15.79 -34.90
N ASN A 62 -18.25 -15.90 -34.72
CA ASN A 62 -19.27 -15.92 -35.77
C ASN A 62 -20.59 -15.33 -35.20
N PRO A 63 -21.71 -15.28 -35.94
CA PRO A 63 -22.97 -14.74 -35.42
C PRO A 63 -23.57 -15.51 -34.24
N GLU A 64 -23.17 -16.76 -33.99
CA GLU A 64 -23.65 -17.58 -32.87
C GLU A 64 -22.76 -17.45 -31.63
N PHE A 65 -21.47 -17.13 -31.80
CA PHE A 65 -20.47 -17.08 -30.73
C PHE A 65 -19.78 -15.74 -30.68
N ALA A 66 -20.03 -14.99 -29.61
CA ALA A 66 -19.42 -13.69 -29.38
C ALA A 66 -18.01 -13.80 -28.76
N GLY A 67 -17.09 -12.97 -29.24
CA GLY A 67 -15.75 -12.81 -28.65
C GLY A 67 -15.84 -11.91 -27.43
N ASN A 68 -15.09 -12.19 -26.37
CA ASN A 68 -15.05 -11.34 -25.17
C ASN A 68 -13.72 -10.60 -25.09
N ILE A 69 -13.78 -9.30 -24.78
CA ILE A 69 -12.61 -8.51 -24.40
C ILE A 69 -12.91 -7.75 -23.11
N HIS A 70 -11.86 -7.48 -22.33
CA HIS A 70 -11.96 -6.84 -21.03
C HIS A 70 -11.12 -5.56 -21.02
N VAL A 71 -11.71 -4.44 -20.61
CA VAL A 71 -11.07 -3.11 -20.65
C VAL A 71 -11.38 -2.29 -19.41
N VAL A 72 -10.59 -1.28 -19.12
CA VAL A 72 -10.86 -0.31 -18.07
C VAL A 72 -11.59 0.91 -18.64
N SER A 73 -12.50 1.52 -17.87
CA SER A 73 -13.17 2.77 -18.22
C SER A 73 -12.30 4.00 -17.92
N ASP A 74 -11.17 4.13 -18.62
CA ASP A 74 -10.17 5.18 -18.40
C ASP A 74 -10.00 6.14 -19.59
N GLY A 75 -10.75 5.94 -20.69
CA GLY A 75 -10.60 6.75 -21.90
C GLY A 75 -9.27 6.60 -22.66
N SER A 76 -8.42 5.64 -22.26
CA SER A 76 -7.14 5.35 -22.90
C SER A 76 -7.31 4.64 -24.24
N GLU A 77 -6.24 4.52 -25.00
CA GLU A 77 -6.19 3.72 -26.24
C GLU A 77 -5.39 2.43 -26.05
N ALA A 78 -5.47 1.83 -24.85
CA ALA A 78 -4.63 0.71 -24.46
C ALA A 78 -4.97 -0.63 -25.13
N SER A 79 -6.00 -0.67 -26.00
CA SER A 79 -6.50 -1.90 -26.64
C SER A 79 -6.28 -1.92 -28.15
N TYR A 80 -5.68 -3.00 -28.64
CA TYR A 80 -5.59 -3.33 -30.06
C TYR A 80 -6.30 -4.64 -30.33
N LEU A 81 -7.21 -4.64 -31.30
CA LEU A 81 -7.97 -5.81 -31.71
C LEU A 81 -7.54 -6.21 -33.13
N GLU A 82 -7.11 -7.45 -33.29
CA GLU A 82 -6.87 -8.05 -34.61
C GLU A 82 -7.99 -9.03 -34.93
N LEU A 83 -8.61 -8.82 -36.10
CA LEU A 83 -9.64 -9.68 -36.65
C LEU A 83 -9.13 -10.27 -37.95
N THR A 84 -8.81 -11.56 -37.93
CA THR A 84 -8.40 -12.31 -39.11
C THR A 84 -9.58 -13.08 -39.66
N TRP A 85 -9.97 -12.79 -40.90
CA TRP A 85 -11.09 -13.43 -41.55
C TRP A 85 -10.69 -14.73 -42.27
N PHE A 86 -11.54 -15.74 -42.16
CA PHE A 86 -11.44 -17.01 -42.86
C PHE A 86 -12.70 -17.28 -43.70
N SER A 87 -12.51 -17.53 -44.99
CA SER A 87 -13.56 -18.00 -45.89
C SER A 87 -13.56 -19.52 -45.90
N CYS A 88 -14.63 -20.14 -45.40
CA CYS A 88 -14.80 -21.59 -45.50
C CYS A 88 -15.38 -22.01 -46.88
N CYS A 89 -15.77 -21.06 -47.72
CA CYS A 89 -16.52 -21.29 -48.96
C CYS A 89 -15.90 -20.66 -50.22
N GLY A 90 -14.63 -20.23 -50.16
CA GLY A 90 -13.82 -19.89 -51.35
C GLY A 90 -14.05 -18.51 -51.97
N SER A 91 -14.83 -17.62 -51.36
CA SER A 91 -14.78 -16.19 -51.71
C SER A 91 -13.56 -15.57 -51.03
N ASN A 92 -12.70 -14.85 -51.75
CA ASN A 92 -11.43 -14.31 -51.24
C ASN A 92 -11.41 -12.78 -51.15
N THR A 93 -12.55 -12.13 -51.01
CA THR A 93 -12.62 -10.66 -51.03
C THR A 93 -13.60 -10.11 -50.01
N LEU A 94 -13.22 -10.20 -48.73
CA LEU A 94 -13.74 -9.31 -47.70
C LEU A 94 -12.55 -8.67 -46.99
N GLY A 95 -12.11 -7.52 -47.53
CA GLY A 95 -11.03 -6.73 -46.95
C GLY A 95 -11.52 -5.64 -46.00
N ASN A 96 -12.77 -5.21 -46.11
CA ASN A 96 -13.31 -4.17 -45.26
C ASN A 96 -14.41 -4.76 -44.39
N ILE A 97 -14.24 -4.67 -43.07
CA ILE A 97 -15.25 -4.93 -42.05
C ILE A 97 -15.47 -3.63 -41.27
N VAL A 98 -16.67 -3.44 -40.74
CA VAL A 98 -17.04 -2.30 -39.90
C VAL A 98 -17.49 -2.82 -38.55
N LEU A 99 -17.13 -2.08 -37.50
CA LEU A 99 -17.58 -2.37 -36.14
C LEU A 99 -18.69 -1.38 -35.77
N HIS A 100 -19.83 -1.89 -35.32
CA HIS A 100 -20.96 -1.09 -34.87
C HIS A 100 -21.30 -1.43 -33.42
N GLN A 101 -21.29 -0.44 -32.53
CA GLN A 101 -21.82 -0.63 -31.18
C GLN A 101 -23.35 -0.80 -31.24
N THR A 102 -23.86 -1.75 -30.46
CA THR A 102 -25.29 -2.10 -30.40
C THR A 102 -25.84 -2.02 -28.99
N ASP A 103 -27.14 -1.73 -28.88
CA ASP A 103 -27.86 -1.81 -27.61
C ASP A 103 -28.11 -3.27 -27.18
N GLU A 104 -28.78 -3.49 -26.05
CA GLU A 104 -29.06 -4.83 -25.51
C GLU A 104 -29.98 -5.67 -26.41
N ILE A 105 -30.69 -5.05 -27.36
CA ILE A 105 -31.65 -5.69 -28.28
C ILE A 105 -31.03 -5.82 -29.69
N GLY A 106 -29.80 -5.34 -29.89
CA GLY A 106 -29.04 -5.45 -31.13
C GLY A 106 -29.24 -4.30 -32.13
N ASN A 107 -29.84 -3.18 -31.73
CA ASN A 107 -29.94 -2.01 -32.62
C ASN A 107 -28.63 -1.24 -32.64
N ILE A 108 -28.20 -0.81 -33.83
CA ILE A 108 -27.01 0.03 -33.99
C ILE A 108 -27.23 1.37 -33.28
N ILE A 109 -26.28 1.73 -32.41
CA ILE A 109 -26.27 3.02 -31.72
C ILE A 109 -25.67 4.07 -32.67
N GLY A 110 -26.55 4.84 -33.33
CA GLY A 110 -26.13 5.95 -34.19
C GLY A 110 -25.47 7.08 -33.39
N ASN A 111 -24.32 7.61 -33.86
CA ASN A 111 -23.51 8.61 -33.14
C ASN A 111 -23.18 8.21 -31.69
N SER A 112 -22.63 7.00 -31.50
CA SER A 112 -22.17 6.53 -30.19
C SER A 112 -21.15 7.52 -29.59
N ASP A 113 -21.54 8.15 -28.47
CA ASP A 113 -20.65 9.00 -27.70
C ASP A 113 -19.41 8.21 -27.25
N PRO A 114 -18.18 8.60 -27.65
CA PRO A 114 -16.95 7.89 -27.30
C PRO A 114 -16.74 7.77 -25.79
N ASP A 115 -17.21 8.73 -24.98
CA ASP A 115 -17.06 8.64 -23.52
C ASP A 115 -18.00 7.56 -22.94
N ASN A 116 -19.11 7.22 -23.62
CA ASN A 116 -20.04 6.19 -23.16
C ASN A 116 -19.76 4.78 -23.70
N TYR A 117 -19.29 4.67 -24.95
CA TYR A 117 -19.18 3.38 -25.66
C TYR A 117 -17.77 3.07 -26.17
N GLY A 118 -16.82 3.99 -26.00
CA GLY A 118 -15.52 3.92 -26.65
C GLY A 118 -15.61 4.10 -28.17
N ILE A 119 -14.47 4.03 -28.86
CA ILE A 119 -14.42 4.13 -30.32
C ILE A 119 -13.34 3.23 -30.92
N PHE A 120 -13.70 2.47 -31.95
CA PHE A 120 -12.76 1.70 -32.76
C PHE A 120 -12.27 2.52 -33.94
N THR A 121 -10.94 2.58 -34.10
CA THR A 121 -10.28 3.18 -35.26
C THR A 121 -9.50 2.11 -36.00
N LYS A 122 -9.81 1.88 -37.28
CA LYS A 122 -9.04 0.97 -38.15
C LYS A 122 -7.64 1.54 -38.33
N VAL A 123 -6.61 0.79 -37.93
CA VAL A 123 -5.20 1.21 -37.99
C VAL A 123 -4.50 0.65 -39.22
N ASN A 124 -4.72 -0.64 -39.51
CA ASN A 124 -4.05 -1.33 -40.60
C ASN A 124 -4.93 -2.46 -41.16
N GLN A 125 -4.63 -2.87 -42.39
CA GLN A 125 -5.15 -4.08 -42.99
C GLN A 125 -4.03 -4.78 -43.76
N SER A 126 -3.76 -6.03 -43.41
CA SER A 126 -2.75 -6.86 -44.07
C SER A 126 -3.37 -8.20 -44.44
N GLY A 127 -3.54 -8.45 -45.75
CA GLY A 127 -4.27 -9.61 -46.26
C GLY A 127 -5.69 -9.66 -45.69
N ASN A 128 -6.01 -10.76 -45.00
CA ASN A 128 -7.31 -11.01 -44.37
C ASN A 128 -7.40 -10.51 -42.92
N THR A 129 -6.35 -9.85 -42.40
CA THR A 129 -6.34 -9.35 -41.03
C THR A 129 -6.57 -7.84 -41.02
N THR A 130 -7.58 -7.40 -40.27
CA THR A 130 -7.81 -5.99 -39.96
C THR A 130 -7.46 -5.72 -38.51
N THR A 131 -6.66 -4.68 -38.26
CA THR A 131 -6.30 -4.24 -36.91
C THR A 131 -7.06 -2.96 -36.56
N PHE A 132 -7.74 -2.98 -35.42
CA PHE A 132 -8.39 -1.83 -34.82
C PHE A 132 -7.66 -1.42 -33.55
N LYS A 133 -7.55 -0.12 -33.32
CA LYS A 133 -7.23 0.46 -32.02
C LYS A 133 -8.56 0.85 -31.37
N PHE A 134 -8.74 0.50 -30.11
CA PHE A 134 -9.94 0.81 -29.36
C PHE A 134 -9.62 1.81 -28.27
N LYS A 135 -10.26 2.98 -28.35
CA LYS A 135 -10.30 3.95 -27.26
C LYS A 135 -11.39 3.51 -26.29
N HIS A 136 -11.01 3.28 -25.04
CA HIS A 136 -11.88 2.79 -23.98
C HIS A 136 -12.96 3.83 -23.63
N PRO A 137 -14.13 3.40 -23.11
CA PRO A 137 -15.11 4.33 -22.57
C PRO A 137 -14.57 5.05 -21.33
N LYS A 138 -15.23 6.13 -20.93
CA LYS A 138 -15.08 6.78 -19.61
C LYS A 138 -16.29 6.56 -18.70
N LYS A 139 -17.38 6.01 -19.25
CA LYS A 139 -18.55 5.59 -18.50
C LYS A 139 -18.16 4.46 -17.55
N LEU A 140 -18.48 4.64 -16.28
CA LEU A 140 -18.25 3.65 -15.24
C LEU A 140 -19.45 2.68 -15.18
N PRO A 141 -19.22 1.43 -14.72
CA PRO A 141 -20.32 0.54 -14.32
C PRO A 141 -21.23 1.22 -13.28
N LEU A 142 -22.47 0.73 -13.13
CA LEU A 142 -23.34 1.26 -12.09
C LEU A 142 -22.74 1.00 -10.70
N SER A 143 -23.04 1.86 -9.73
CA SER A 143 -22.63 1.61 -8.34
C SER A 143 -23.26 0.31 -7.85
N GLY A 144 -22.47 -0.55 -7.22
CA GLY A 144 -22.85 -1.91 -6.86
C GLY A 144 -22.57 -2.97 -7.93
N GLU A 145 -22.04 -2.60 -9.09
CA GLU A 145 -21.64 -3.54 -10.16
C GLU A 145 -20.15 -3.45 -10.43
N VAL A 146 -19.44 -4.58 -10.40
CA VAL A 146 -17.98 -4.58 -10.64
C VAL A 146 -17.63 -4.34 -12.11
N SER A 147 -18.52 -4.72 -13.03
CA SER A 147 -18.34 -4.56 -14.48
C SER A 147 -19.66 -4.42 -15.20
N SER A 148 -19.64 -3.79 -16.37
CA SER A 148 -20.78 -3.72 -17.27
C SER A 148 -20.35 -4.03 -18.71
N LEU A 149 -21.31 -4.09 -19.65
CA LEU A 149 -21.13 -4.64 -20.99
C LEU A 149 -21.46 -3.64 -22.09
N ILE A 150 -20.64 -3.62 -23.15
CA ILE A 150 -20.96 -3.00 -24.45
C ILE A 150 -20.96 -4.11 -25.52
N ASN A 151 -22.01 -4.15 -26.33
CA ASN A 151 -22.11 -5.06 -27.47
C ASN A 151 -21.60 -4.38 -28.74
N VAL A 152 -20.91 -5.14 -29.59
CA VAL A 152 -20.37 -4.67 -30.87
C VAL A 152 -20.57 -5.71 -31.94
N ASP A 153 -21.17 -5.31 -33.05
CA ASP A 153 -21.36 -6.15 -34.22
C ASP A 153 -20.21 -5.94 -35.21
N ILE A 154 -19.73 -7.04 -35.77
CA ILE A 154 -18.84 -7.07 -36.93
C ILE A 154 -19.73 -7.16 -38.15
N ALA A 155 -19.78 -6.11 -38.98
CA ALA A 155 -20.65 -6.05 -40.13
C ALA A 155 -19.89 -5.94 -41.46
N ASN A 156 -20.49 -6.49 -42.50
CA ASN A 156 -20.07 -6.28 -43.88
C ASN A 156 -20.42 -4.83 -44.30
N PRO A 157 -19.44 -4.01 -44.75
CA PRO A 157 -19.71 -2.65 -45.23
C PRO A 157 -20.62 -2.63 -46.46
N ILE A 158 -20.68 -3.74 -47.21
CA ILE A 158 -21.54 -3.90 -48.38
C ILE A 158 -22.77 -4.70 -47.95
N GLY A 159 -23.89 -4.01 -47.77
CA GLY A 159 -25.18 -4.62 -47.45
C GLY A 159 -25.50 -4.78 -45.95
N GLY A 160 -24.53 -4.53 -45.04
CA GLY A 160 -24.79 -4.42 -43.60
C GLY A 160 -25.06 -5.73 -42.86
N ALA A 161 -24.79 -6.88 -43.48
CA ALA A 161 -24.97 -8.18 -42.84
C ALA A 161 -24.03 -8.33 -41.63
N VAL A 162 -24.57 -8.75 -40.48
CA VAL A 162 -23.78 -9.05 -39.28
C VAL A 162 -23.08 -10.40 -39.46
N MET A 163 -21.75 -10.37 -39.27
CA MET A 163 -20.84 -11.50 -39.48
C MET A 163 -20.28 -12.04 -38.16
N GLY A 164 -20.47 -11.34 -37.04
CA GLY A 164 -20.06 -11.78 -35.72
C GLY A 164 -20.29 -10.72 -34.64
N HIS A 165 -20.10 -11.11 -33.38
CA HIS A 165 -20.34 -10.25 -32.23
C HIS A 165 -19.11 -10.18 -31.31
N ILE A 166 -18.89 -9.02 -30.68
CA ILE A 166 -17.88 -8.80 -29.65
C ILE A 166 -18.58 -8.22 -28.42
N LYS A 167 -18.23 -8.74 -27.25
CA LYS A 167 -18.68 -8.33 -25.93
C LYS A 167 -17.53 -7.66 -25.20
N ILE A 168 -17.68 -6.37 -24.90
CA ILE A 168 -16.68 -5.58 -24.18
C ILE A 168 -17.13 -5.47 -22.72
N HIS A 169 -16.47 -6.21 -21.84
CA HIS A 169 -16.62 -6.05 -20.40
C HIS A 169 -15.75 -4.89 -19.95
N TYR A 170 -16.34 -3.86 -19.34
CA TYR A 170 -15.60 -2.71 -18.86
C TYR A 170 -15.68 -2.58 -17.33
N TYR A 171 -14.53 -2.22 -16.73
CA TYR A 171 -14.30 -2.13 -15.29
C TYR A 171 -13.95 -0.70 -14.89
N ARG A 172 -14.06 -0.36 -13.61
CA ARG A 172 -13.52 0.91 -13.09
C ARG A 172 -11.98 0.94 -13.20
N PRO A 173 -11.36 2.13 -13.29
CA PRO A 173 -9.92 2.28 -13.15
C PRO A 173 -9.41 1.64 -11.85
N PRO A 174 -8.29 0.88 -11.88
CA PRO A 174 -7.69 0.36 -10.66
C PRO A 174 -7.25 1.52 -9.74
N VAL A 175 -7.20 1.29 -8.43
CA VAL A 175 -6.95 2.33 -7.42
C VAL A 175 -5.64 2.07 -6.67
N ALA A 176 -4.73 3.03 -6.70
CA ALA A 176 -3.57 3.08 -5.81
C ALA A 176 -3.90 3.89 -4.55
N MET A 177 -3.66 3.31 -3.37
CA MET A 177 -3.83 3.93 -2.06
C MET A 177 -2.45 4.18 -1.44
N ILE A 178 -2.05 5.46 -1.34
CA ILE A 178 -0.67 5.86 -0.99
C ILE A 178 -0.65 6.57 0.37
N HIS A 179 -0.03 5.95 1.37
CA HIS A 179 0.06 6.50 2.73
C HIS A 179 1.02 7.69 2.84
N GLY A 180 1.02 8.36 3.98
CA GLY A 180 1.86 9.53 4.27
C GLY A 180 3.13 9.22 5.06
N LEU A 181 3.79 10.31 5.50
CA LEU A 181 4.92 10.30 6.42
C LEU A 181 4.58 9.53 7.70
N TRP A 182 5.47 8.64 8.13
CA TRP A 182 5.32 7.76 9.30
C TRP A 182 4.09 6.85 9.29
N GLY A 183 3.44 6.73 8.13
CA GLY A 183 2.35 5.79 7.90
C GLY A 183 2.84 4.50 7.27
N GLU A 184 1.90 3.59 7.09
CA GLU A 184 2.09 2.30 6.46
C GLU A 184 0.78 1.90 5.73
N PRO A 185 0.77 0.81 4.94
CA PRO A 185 -0.41 0.39 4.18
C PRO A 185 -1.67 0.16 5.03
N SER A 186 -1.53 -0.20 6.30
CA SER A 186 -2.65 -0.52 7.20
C SER A 186 -3.63 0.65 7.37
N GLY A 187 -3.18 1.91 7.22
CA GLY A 187 -4.03 3.10 7.33
C GLY A 187 -5.17 3.15 6.30
N PHE A 188 -5.07 2.41 5.19
CA PHE A 188 -6.12 2.30 4.17
C PHE A 188 -6.97 1.03 4.27
N ALA A 189 -6.82 0.22 5.32
CA ALA A 189 -7.52 -1.06 5.45
C ALA A 189 -9.05 -0.89 5.39
N ASP A 190 -9.60 0.04 6.18
CA ASP A 190 -11.05 0.29 6.23
C ASP A 190 -11.57 0.81 4.88
N MET A 191 -10.78 1.64 4.19
CA MET A 191 -11.15 2.14 2.87
C MET A 191 -11.18 1.01 1.83
N GLU A 192 -10.14 0.18 1.77
CA GLU A 192 -10.09 -0.99 0.88
C GLU A 192 -11.27 -1.93 1.12
N GLU A 193 -11.58 -2.24 2.38
CA GLU A 193 -12.73 -3.06 2.75
C GLU A 193 -14.03 -2.47 2.23
N GLN A 194 -14.26 -1.16 2.38
CA GLN A 194 -15.46 -0.48 1.88
C GLN A 194 -15.52 -0.44 0.34
N LEU A 195 -14.39 -0.23 -0.34
CA LEU A 195 -14.35 -0.27 -1.81
C LEU A 195 -14.74 -1.67 -2.34
N VAL A 196 -14.27 -2.74 -1.69
CA VAL A 196 -14.63 -4.12 -2.04
C VAL A 196 -16.08 -4.43 -1.64
N SER A 197 -16.50 -4.08 -0.43
CA SER A 197 -17.86 -4.38 0.08
C SER A 197 -18.96 -3.64 -0.69
N SER A 198 -18.63 -2.48 -1.28
CA SER A 198 -19.51 -1.76 -2.20
C SER A 198 -19.80 -2.49 -3.52
N ASN A 199 -19.14 -3.63 -3.79
CA ASN A 199 -19.21 -4.40 -5.03
C ASN A 199 -18.86 -3.58 -6.29
N ASN A 200 -18.06 -2.52 -6.12
CA ASN A 200 -17.58 -1.67 -7.22
C ASN A 200 -16.23 -2.14 -7.78
N TYR A 201 -15.45 -2.86 -6.97
CA TYR A 201 -14.08 -3.28 -7.25
C TYR A 201 -13.86 -4.74 -6.84
N TYR A 202 -12.98 -5.44 -7.56
CA TYR A 202 -12.29 -6.63 -7.04
C TYR A 202 -11.04 -6.21 -6.29
N SER A 203 -10.60 -6.99 -5.30
CA SER A 203 -9.37 -6.72 -4.54
C SER A 203 -8.15 -6.57 -5.43
N ASP A 204 -8.05 -7.32 -6.52
CA ASP A 204 -6.90 -7.28 -7.44
C ASP A 204 -6.79 -5.96 -8.24
N LEU A 205 -7.82 -5.12 -8.21
CA LEU A 205 -7.80 -3.76 -8.79
C LEU A 205 -7.46 -2.69 -7.76
N LEU A 206 -7.17 -3.06 -6.51
CA LEU A 206 -6.84 -2.16 -5.42
C LEU A 206 -5.42 -2.47 -4.94
N LYS A 207 -4.64 -1.42 -4.66
CA LYS A 207 -3.28 -1.58 -4.12
C LYS A 207 -3.02 -0.56 -3.03
N LYS A 208 -2.81 -1.03 -1.80
CA LYS A 208 -2.19 -0.25 -0.72
C LYS A 208 -0.68 -0.27 -0.94
N VAL A 209 -0.10 0.90 -1.17
CA VAL A 209 1.32 1.03 -1.54
C VAL A 209 2.17 1.07 -0.28
N ASP A 210 3.18 0.20 -0.20
CA ASP A 210 4.11 0.15 0.92
C ASP A 210 5.44 0.83 0.57
N TYR A 211 5.73 1.92 1.26
CA TYR A 211 7.06 2.53 1.28
C TYR A 211 7.47 2.88 2.72
N SER A 212 6.95 2.12 3.70
CA SER A 212 7.15 2.37 5.13
C SER A 212 8.63 2.41 5.53
N SER A 213 9.47 1.58 4.91
CA SER A 213 10.92 1.57 5.15
C SER A 213 11.62 2.91 4.83
N THR A 214 11.05 3.72 3.94
CA THR A 214 11.60 5.02 3.50
C THR A 214 10.65 6.18 3.74
N HIS A 215 9.53 5.99 4.45
CA HIS A 215 8.48 7.00 4.62
C HIS A 215 8.94 8.31 5.28
N ALA A 216 10.06 8.29 6.00
CA ALA A 216 10.64 9.45 6.68
C ALA A 216 11.80 10.09 5.89
N SER A 217 12.24 9.46 4.82
CA SER A 217 13.27 9.96 3.91
C SER A 217 12.74 11.07 3.02
N SER A 218 13.65 11.89 2.48
CA SER A 218 13.32 12.97 1.54
C SER A 218 12.40 12.54 0.39
N PHE A 219 11.68 13.50 -0.21
CA PHE A 219 10.83 13.24 -1.39
C PHE A 219 11.64 12.63 -2.54
N SER A 220 12.90 13.04 -2.69
CA SER A 220 13.81 12.49 -3.71
C SER A 220 14.10 11.00 -3.53
N THR A 221 14.11 10.49 -2.30
CA THR A 221 14.28 9.06 -2.03
C THR A 221 13.03 8.28 -2.43
N ASN A 222 11.85 8.88 -2.25
CA ASN A 222 10.54 8.27 -2.50
C ASN A 222 9.95 8.59 -3.89
N GLN A 223 10.72 9.21 -4.78
CA GLN A 223 10.22 9.75 -6.05
C GLN A 223 9.59 8.70 -6.99
N TYR A 224 10.01 7.44 -6.90
CA TYR A 224 9.54 6.35 -7.76
C TYR A 224 8.40 5.51 -7.15
N VAL A 225 7.96 5.83 -5.92
CA VAL A 225 6.89 5.08 -5.23
C VAL A 225 5.60 5.07 -6.06
N VAL A 226 5.20 6.24 -6.59
CA VAL A 226 3.97 6.38 -7.36
C VAL A 226 4.10 5.72 -8.73
N GLU A 227 5.20 5.97 -9.45
CA GLU A 227 5.46 5.34 -10.76
C GLU A 227 5.38 3.81 -10.66
N THR A 228 6.08 3.23 -9.68
CA THR A 228 6.10 1.78 -9.45
C THR A 228 4.70 1.25 -9.16
N ALA A 229 3.94 1.93 -8.29
CA ALA A 229 2.58 1.51 -7.95
C ALA A 229 1.62 1.54 -9.15
N VAL A 230 1.71 2.57 -10.00
CA VAL A 230 0.90 2.68 -11.21
C VAL A 230 1.25 1.58 -12.21
N GLU A 231 2.53 1.31 -12.43
CA GLU A 231 2.97 0.25 -13.32
C GLU A 231 2.55 -1.14 -12.83
N GLU A 232 2.67 -1.41 -11.53
CA GLU A 232 2.25 -2.67 -10.93
C GLU A 232 0.73 -2.90 -11.04
N LEU A 233 -0.08 -1.85 -10.89
CA LEU A 233 -1.53 -1.93 -11.06
C LEU A 233 -1.93 -2.19 -12.51
N ILE A 234 -1.30 -1.51 -13.49
CA ILE A 234 -1.56 -1.77 -14.91
C ILE A 234 -1.13 -3.20 -15.27
N GLU A 235 0.03 -3.65 -14.77
CA GLU A 235 0.48 -5.03 -14.96
C GLU A 235 -0.47 -6.05 -14.31
N ALA A 236 -1.06 -5.74 -13.15
CA ALA A 236 -2.09 -6.58 -12.52
C ALA A 236 -3.33 -6.70 -13.43
N CYS A 237 -3.81 -5.59 -14.01
CA CYS A 237 -4.88 -5.63 -15.01
C CYS A 237 -4.51 -6.51 -16.21
N VAL A 238 -3.30 -6.36 -16.76
CA VAL A 238 -2.81 -7.16 -17.89
C VAL A 238 -2.77 -8.65 -17.56
N LYS A 239 -2.33 -9.03 -16.35
CA LYS A 239 -2.34 -10.41 -15.84
C LYS A 239 -3.77 -10.97 -15.73
N LEU A 240 -4.73 -10.13 -15.35
CA LEU A 240 -6.17 -10.44 -15.36
C LEU A 240 -6.80 -10.43 -16.76
N LYS A 241 -6.00 -10.22 -17.82
CA LYS A 241 -6.45 -10.10 -19.21
C LYS A 241 -7.36 -8.88 -19.45
N ILE A 242 -7.24 -7.85 -18.62
CA ILE A 242 -7.95 -6.57 -18.72
C ILE A 242 -6.98 -5.54 -19.29
N ALA A 243 -7.35 -4.89 -20.41
CA ALA A 243 -6.57 -3.78 -20.92
C ALA A 243 -6.82 -2.53 -20.06
N ALA A 244 -5.78 -1.98 -19.45
CA ALA A 244 -5.82 -0.73 -18.69
C ALA A 244 -4.75 0.24 -19.20
N GLY A 245 -5.10 1.50 -19.40
CA GLY A 245 -4.16 2.56 -19.73
C GLY A 245 -3.96 3.57 -18.61
N LYS A 246 -4.89 3.66 -17.65
CA LYS A 246 -4.77 4.56 -16.50
C LYS A 246 -5.30 3.95 -15.20
N CYS A 247 -4.92 4.56 -14.07
CA CYS A 247 -5.42 4.26 -12.73
C CYS A 247 -5.95 5.51 -12.03
N ASP A 248 -6.71 5.32 -10.94
CA ASP A 248 -7.05 6.37 -9.98
C ASP A 248 -6.09 6.30 -8.78
N ILE A 249 -5.75 7.44 -8.20
CA ILE A 249 -4.89 7.54 -7.01
C ILE A 249 -5.70 8.17 -5.87
N VAL A 250 -5.73 7.49 -4.73
CA VAL A 250 -6.17 8.03 -3.44
C VAL A 250 -4.95 8.09 -2.53
N CYS A 251 -4.72 9.21 -1.88
CA CYS A 251 -3.47 9.41 -1.14
C CYS A 251 -3.67 10.26 0.09
N HIS A 252 -2.87 9.99 1.12
CA HIS A 252 -2.89 10.72 2.38
C HIS A 252 -1.61 11.50 2.57
N SER A 253 -1.74 12.74 3.04
CA SER A 253 -0.61 13.55 3.52
C SER A 253 0.54 13.61 2.49
N MET A 254 1.76 13.22 2.87
CA MET A 254 2.92 13.17 1.99
C MET A 254 2.71 12.32 0.72
N GLY A 255 1.89 11.27 0.76
CA GLY A 255 1.60 10.44 -0.42
C GLY A 255 0.97 11.25 -1.56
N GLY A 256 0.20 12.30 -1.25
CA GLY A 256 -0.33 13.21 -2.27
C GLY A 256 0.71 14.14 -2.87
N LEU A 257 1.74 14.52 -2.12
CA LEU A 257 2.87 15.27 -2.67
C LEU A 257 3.71 14.41 -3.61
N LEU A 258 3.98 13.15 -3.25
CA LEU A 258 4.67 12.21 -4.14
C LEU A 258 3.87 11.99 -5.43
N SER A 259 2.54 11.86 -5.31
CA SER A 259 1.64 11.71 -6.46
C SER A 259 1.65 12.94 -7.35
N ARG A 260 1.66 14.15 -6.76
CA ARG A 260 1.81 15.41 -7.51
C ARG A 260 3.15 15.53 -8.21
N THR A 261 4.25 15.19 -7.52
CA THR A 261 5.59 15.18 -8.13
C THR A 261 5.60 14.29 -9.37
N TYR A 262 5.00 13.09 -9.29
CA TYR A 262 4.89 12.18 -10.41
C TYR A 262 4.14 12.79 -11.61
N ILE A 263 2.91 13.28 -11.42
CA ILE A 263 2.09 13.82 -12.53
C ILE A 263 2.56 15.19 -13.06
N GLN A 264 3.45 15.87 -12.33
CA GLN A 264 4.08 17.13 -12.74
C GLN A 264 5.48 16.92 -13.36
N ASP A 265 6.03 15.70 -13.28
CA ASP A 265 7.35 15.38 -13.83
C ASP A 265 7.34 15.38 -15.37
N ALA A 266 8.46 15.76 -15.98
CA ALA A 266 8.59 15.79 -17.43
C ALA A 266 8.45 14.38 -18.07
N GLY A 267 8.82 13.33 -17.33
CA GLY A 267 8.68 11.93 -17.70
C GLY A 267 7.22 11.43 -17.69
N TYR A 268 6.28 12.17 -17.11
CA TYR A 268 4.86 11.81 -17.11
C TYR A 268 4.19 12.02 -18.48
N ALA A 269 4.64 12.99 -19.27
CA ALA A 269 4.05 13.33 -20.56
C ALA A 269 3.89 12.15 -21.56
N PRO A 270 4.86 11.22 -21.70
CA PRO A 270 4.67 10.00 -22.50
C PRO A 270 3.87 8.89 -21.80
N ARG A 271 3.66 8.97 -20.48
CA ARG A 271 2.97 7.95 -19.68
C ARG A 271 1.45 8.19 -19.62
N LYS A 272 1.04 9.36 -19.12
CA LYS A 272 -0.38 9.79 -18.99
C LYS A 272 -1.30 8.72 -18.40
N ASP A 273 -0.78 7.98 -17.42
CA ASP A 273 -1.35 6.77 -16.84
C ASP A 273 -2.11 7.01 -15.53
N VAL A 274 -2.40 8.27 -15.20
CA VAL A 274 -3.30 8.67 -14.11
C VAL A 274 -4.58 9.28 -14.67
N ASN A 275 -5.71 8.86 -14.11
CA ASN A 275 -7.06 9.30 -14.46
C ASN A 275 -7.58 10.32 -13.44
N LYS A 276 -7.64 9.94 -12.15
CA LYS A 276 -7.98 10.82 -11.03
C LYS A 276 -6.89 10.83 -9.97
N LEU A 277 -6.71 11.97 -9.32
CA LEU A 277 -5.93 12.14 -8.09
C LEU A 277 -6.84 12.74 -7.01
N ILE A 278 -7.11 11.95 -5.98
CA ILE A 278 -7.90 12.33 -4.80
C ILE A 278 -6.93 12.42 -3.61
N THR A 279 -6.71 13.63 -3.11
CA THR A 279 -5.83 13.88 -1.97
C THR A 279 -6.62 13.95 -0.67
N CYS A 280 -6.10 13.39 0.41
CA CYS A 280 -6.65 13.49 1.76
C CYS A 280 -5.59 14.16 2.65
N ASN A 281 -5.89 15.35 3.16
CA ASN A 281 -5.03 16.11 4.08
C ASN A 281 -3.64 16.47 3.51
N THR A 282 -3.45 16.44 2.19
CA THR A 282 -2.13 16.62 1.59
C THR A 282 -1.61 18.04 1.82
N PRO A 283 -0.41 18.25 2.40
CA PRO A 283 0.15 19.57 2.63
C PRO A 283 0.66 20.22 1.32
N HIS A 284 -0.25 20.63 0.42
CA HIS A 284 0.11 21.11 -0.93
C HIS A 284 1.07 22.31 -0.94
N ALA A 285 1.04 23.16 0.09
CA ALA A 285 1.94 24.30 0.29
C ALA A 285 2.91 24.08 1.48
N GLY A 286 2.98 22.86 2.01
CA GLY A 286 3.75 22.50 3.19
C GLY A 286 2.93 22.53 4.48
N SER A 287 3.64 22.29 5.58
CA SER A 287 3.10 22.28 6.94
C SER A 287 3.89 23.23 7.82
N GLN A 288 3.22 24.19 8.46
CA GLN A 288 3.84 25.03 9.48
C GLN A 288 4.36 24.19 10.67
N PHE A 289 3.71 23.06 10.98
CA PHE A 289 4.18 22.14 12.00
C PHE A 289 5.54 21.52 11.64
N ALA A 290 5.81 21.25 10.37
CA ALA A 290 7.13 20.82 9.92
C ALA A 290 8.21 21.90 10.11
N ASN A 291 7.87 23.19 9.94
CA ASN A 291 8.77 24.28 10.32
C ASN A 291 9.04 24.29 11.81
N PHE A 292 7.99 24.13 12.62
CA PHE A 292 8.09 24.05 14.07
C PHE A 292 9.00 22.89 14.52
N LEU A 293 8.82 21.67 14.01
CA LEU A 293 9.63 20.50 14.41
C LEU A 293 11.13 20.68 14.15
N LEU A 294 11.50 21.52 13.18
CA LEU A 294 12.90 21.78 12.81
C LEU A 294 13.38 23.17 13.23
N ASP A 295 12.61 23.89 14.03
CA ASP A 295 13.02 25.17 14.57
C ASP A 295 14.05 24.97 15.70
N ASN A 296 15.00 25.89 15.79
CA ASN A 296 16.10 25.85 16.75
C ASN A 296 15.67 26.24 18.18
N ASN A 297 14.36 26.42 18.43
CA ASN A 297 13.88 26.75 19.75
C ASN A 297 13.86 25.49 20.65
N PRO A 298 14.13 25.62 21.96
CA PRO A 298 14.20 24.46 22.86
C PRO A 298 12.91 23.64 22.96
N PHE A 299 11.75 24.27 22.72
CA PHE A 299 10.46 23.59 22.80
C PHE A 299 10.25 22.66 21.61
N SER A 300 10.57 23.13 20.40
CA SER A 300 10.62 22.33 19.18
C SER A 300 11.56 21.14 19.31
N GLN A 301 12.76 21.34 19.85
CA GLN A 301 13.74 20.26 20.05
C GLN A 301 13.20 19.18 20.99
N VAL A 302 12.59 19.57 22.11
CA VAL A 302 11.98 18.62 23.05
C VAL A 302 10.86 17.82 22.39
N ILE A 303 10.03 18.45 21.56
CA ILE A 303 8.98 17.75 20.79
C ILE A 303 9.57 16.86 19.70
N ALA A 304 10.59 17.31 18.98
CA ALA A 304 11.22 16.54 17.92
C ALA A 304 11.91 15.30 18.50
N ASP A 305 12.79 15.46 19.49
CA ASP A 305 13.53 14.36 20.15
C ASP A 305 12.58 13.29 20.69
N ALA A 306 11.48 13.76 21.25
CA ALA A 306 10.39 12.94 21.71
C ALA A 306 9.70 12.11 20.62
N MET A 307 9.34 12.73 19.50
CA MET A 307 8.77 12.05 18.35
C MET A 307 9.76 11.02 17.80
N GLU A 308 11.04 11.40 17.70
CA GLU A 308 12.10 10.49 17.26
C GLU A 308 12.26 9.28 18.19
N SER A 309 12.12 9.46 19.50
CA SER A 309 12.17 8.36 20.49
C SER A 309 11.06 7.31 20.30
N GLN A 310 10.00 7.66 19.56
CA GLN A 310 8.88 6.78 19.24
C GLN A 310 8.91 6.26 17.80
N GLY A 311 9.98 6.54 17.04
CA GLY A 311 10.13 6.13 15.65
C GLY A 311 9.57 7.12 14.62
N TYR A 312 9.02 8.26 15.06
CA TYR A 312 8.61 9.36 14.19
C TYR A 312 9.81 10.24 13.86
N PHE A 313 10.72 9.72 13.03
CA PHE A 313 11.97 10.38 12.71
C PHE A 313 11.76 11.72 11.97
N CYS A 314 12.07 12.83 12.64
CA CYS A 314 11.98 14.18 12.08
C CYS A 314 13.21 14.55 11.24
N SER A 315 14.37 13.98 11.58
CA SER A 315 15.67 14.28 10.98
C SER A 315 16.00 13.55 9.66
N LYS A 316 15.16 12.61 9.20
CA LYS A 316 15.45 11.77 8.01
C LYS A 316 15.19 12.44 6.64
N GLY A 317 14.68 13.67 6.63
CA GLY A 317 14.60 14.51 5.43
C GLY A 317 13.17 14.85 4.98
N ALA A 318 12.19 13.96 5.15
CA ALA A 318 10.80 14.22 4.76
C ALA A 318 10.22 15.47 5.45
N VAL A 319 10.41 15.59 6.77
CA VAL A 319 9.93 16.76 7.54
C VAL A 319 10.59 18.04 7.04
N ASN A 320 11.86 18.00 6.66
CA ASN A 320 12.53 19.15 6.08
C ASN A 320 11.91 19.54 4.73
N ASP A 321 11.64 18.57 3.85
CA ASP A 321 11.01 18.81 2.55
C ASP A 321 9.56 19.35 2.68
N LEU A 322 8.86 18.99 3.76
CA LEU A 322 7.50 19.42 4.08
C LEU A 322 7.38 20.86 4.62
N LYS A 323 8.50 21.48 5.01
CA LYS A 323 8.50 22.85 5.53
C LYS A 323 7.88 23.82 4.52
N VAL A 324 6.97 24.66 5.00
CA VAL A 324 6.49 25.83 4.28
C VAL A 324 7.70 26.67 3.82
N ASN A 325 7.60 27.18 2.58
CA ASN A 325 8.62 27.96 1.90
C ASN A 325 9.93 27.23 1.59
N ASN A 326 9.98 25.90 1.72
CA ASN A 326 11.13 25.12 1.25
C ASN A 326 11.08 24.87 -0.27
N THR A 327 12.23 24.63 -0.91
CA THR A 327 12.31 24.47 -2.37
C THR A 327 11.49 23.28 -2.89
N PRO A 328 11.59 22.06 -2.35
CA PRO A 328 10.82 20.91 -2.84
C PRO A 328 9.31 21.14 -2.79
N ILE A 329 8.82 21.71 -1.68
CA ILE A 329 7.39 21.98 -1.52
C ILE A 329 6.90 23.08 -2.47
N ASN A 330 7.69 24.15 -2.66
CA ASN A 330 7.32 25.24 -3.55
C ASN A 330 7.26 24.78 -5.01
N THR A 331 8.20 23.94 -5.45
CA THR A 331 8.17 23.35 -6.79
C THR A 331 6.88 22.56 -7.02
N ILE A 332 6.43 21.79 -6.03
CA ILE A 332 5.16 21.06 -6.12
C ILE A 332 3.99 22.04 -6.09
N CYS A 333 3.95 22.95 -5.10
CA CYS A 333 2.86 23.89 -4.85
C CYS A 333 2.49 24.72 -6.09
N TYR A 334 3.48 25.32 -6.76
CA TYR A 334 3.27 26.17 -7.93
C TYR A 334 3.30 25.40 -9.26
N GLY A 335 3.61 24.10 -9.21
CA GLY A 335 3.53 23.21 -10.37
C GLY A 335 2.09 22.79 -10.65
N ASN A 336 1.74 22.73 -11.93
CA ASN A 336 0.47 22.20 -12.40
C ASN A 336 0.69 20.93 -13.22
N PRO A 337 -0.14 19.90 -13.03
CA PRO A 337 -0.10 18.73 -13.88
C PRO A 337 -0.64 19.06 -15.28
N THR A 338 -0.52 18.10 -16.19
CA THR A 338 -1.21 18.15 -17.48
C THR A 338 -2.73 18.08 -17.30
N ASP A 339 -3.50 18.70 -18.21
CA ASP A 339 -4.97 18.82 -18.12
C ASP A 339 -5.74 17.48 -18.22
N ASP A 340 -5.04 16.35 -18.35
CA ASP A 340 -5.60 15.01 -18.49
C ASP A 340 -5.71 14.23 -17.17
N VAL A 341 -5.45 14.88 -16.04
CA VAL A 341 -5.68 14.35 -14.69
C VAL A 341 -6.78 15.15 -14.00
N ARG A 342 -7.71 14.44 -13.35
CA ARG A 342 -8.81 15.04 -12.57
C ARG A 342 -8.47 15.11 -11.10
N LEU A 343 -8.56 16.30 -10.52
CA LEU A 343 -8.06 16.59 -9.18
C LEU A 343 -9.21 16.83 -8.20
N HIS A 344 -9.12 16.23 -7.02
CA HIS A 344 -10.04 16.49 -5.91
C HIS A 344 -9.27 16.49 -4.58
N ALA A 345 -9.65 17.36 -3.64
CA ALA A 345 -9.03 17.43 -2.32
C ALA A 345 -10.04 17.19 -1.20
N VAL A 346 -9.70 16.33 -0.26
CA VAL A 346 -10.36 16.16 1.02
C VAL A 346 -9.49 16.86 2.06
N ALA A 347 -10.06 17.86 2.71
CA ALA A 347 -9.46 18.55 3.83
C ALA A 347 -10.16 18.11 5.12
N THR A 348 -9.42 18.03 6.22
CA THR A 348 -10.01 17.89 7.53
C THR A 348 -9.64 19.09 8.39
N LEU A 349 -10.52 19.39 9.32
CA LEU A 349 -10.37 20.46 10.27
C LEU A 349 -10.65 19.88 11.64
N ASP A 350 -9.83 20.25 12.60
CA ASP A 350 -10.29 20.25 13.98
C ASP A 350 -10.51 21.70 14.46
N PRO A 351 -11.77 22.14 14.65
CA PRO A 351 -12.09 23.50 15.06
C PRO A 351 -11.80 23.74 16.55
N SER A 352 -11.28 22.74 17.23
CA SER A 352 -11.21 22.70 18.67
C SER A 352 -9.84 23.21 19.12
N GLY A 353 -9.77 24.55 19.28
CA GLY A 353 -8.78 25.16 20.17
C GLY A 353 -8.91 24.49 21.54
N LEU A 354 -8.08 23.49 21.75
CA LEU A 354 -8.01 22.55 22.88
C LEU A 354 -9.23 22.53 23.84
N PRO A 355 -10.37 21.89 23.51
CA PRO A 355 -11.18 21.30 24.55
C PRO A 355 -10.34 20.24 25.26
N ILE A 356 -10.52 20.12 26.57
CA ILE A 356 -9.72 19.30 27.50
C ILE A 356 -9.47 17.84 27.03
N SER A 357 -10.25 17.31 26.08
CA SER A 357 -10.00 16.03 25.40
C SER A 357 -8.73 16.00 24.53
N TRP A 358 -8.20 17.16 24.14
CA TRP A 358 -7.10 17.33 23.18
C TRP A 358 -5.71 17.46 23.78
N THR A 359 -5.60 17.72 25.08
CA THR A 359 -4.32 17.51 25.74
C THR A 359 -3.89 16.04 25.65
N LEU A 360 -4.79 15.12 25.31
CA LEU A 360 -4.63 13.68 25.53
C LEU A 360 -4.38 12.80 24.29
N ASN A 361 -4.73 13.23 23.07
CA ASN A 361 -4.33 12.53 21.83
C ASN A 361 -2.91 12.89 21.39
N VAL A 362 -2.46 14.12 21.70
CA VAL A 362 -1.02 14.48 21.63
C VAL A 362 -0.20 13.66 22.64
N ILE A 363 -0.78 13.29 23.79
CA ILE A 363 -0.19 12.39 24.81
C ILE A 363 -0.10 10.93 24.34
N GLN A 364 -0.89 10.50 23.35
CA GLN A 364 -0.76 9.13 22.80
C GLN A 364 0.47 8.96 21.91
N TYR A 365 0.81 9.98 21.11
CA TYR A 365 1.91 9.91 20.14
C TYR A 365 3.26 10.35 20.70
N LEU A 366 3.25 11.22 21.72
CA LEU A 366 4.43 11.63 22.46
C LEU A 366 4.46 10.85 23.78
N ASN A 367 5.20 9.73 23.87
CA ASN A 367 5.66 9.17 25.16
C ASN A 367 6.66 10.14 25.85
N VAL A 368 6.38 11.42 25.81
CA VAL A 368 7.09 12.48 26.51
C VAL A 368 6.34 12.68 27.77
N HIS A 369 6.97 12.24 28.85
CA HIS A 369 6.58 12.59 30.19
C HIS A 369 6.05 14.02 30.27
N LEU A 370 4.94 14.21 31.02
CA LEU A 370 4.59 15.25 31.99
C LEU A 370 5.19 16.68 31.89
N PHE A 371 6.41 16.82 31.39
CA PHE A 371 7.10 18.04 30.98
C PHE A 371 6.33 18.86 29.91
N MET A 372 5.69 18.19 28.95
CA MET A 372 4.91 18.86 27.88
C MET A 372 3.66 19.59 28.41
N LEU A 373 2.99 19.02 29.41
CA LEU A 373 1.85 19.66 30.10
C LEU A 373 2.29 20.91 30.88
N ASN A 374 3.51 20.93 31.43
CA ASN A 374 4.04 22.10 32.13
C ASN A 374 4.40 23.24 31.17
N LEU A 375 5.00 22.94 30.02
CA LEU A 375 5.47 23.94 29.06
C LEU A 375 4.32 24.59 28.26
N VAL A 376 3.33 23.80 27.83
CA VAL A 376 2.17 24.27 27.05
C VAL A 376 1.24 25.17 27.88
N HIS A 377 1.22 25.01 29.22
CA HIS A 377 0.32 25.77 30.09
C HIS A 377 0.96 26.97 30.81
N THR A 378 2.30 27.11 30.81
CA THR A 378 2.98 28.30 31.36
C THR A 378 3.01 29.50 30.42
N CYS A 379 2.48 29.33 29.21
CA CYS A 379 2.54 30.24 28.08
C CYS A 379 1.13 30.51 27.54
N VAL A 380 0.72 31.76 27.30
CA VAL A 380 -0.68 32.09 26.95
C VAL A 380 -0.89 32.19 25.44
N GLY A 381 -2.00 31.62 24.95
CA GLY A 381 -2.46 31.60 23.55
C GLY A 381 -2.41 30.17 23.00
N ASP A 382 -3.43 29.70 22.28
CA ASP A 382 -3.49 28.31 21.81
C ASP A 382 -2.23 27.97 21.00
N PHE A 383 -1.30 27.17 21.54
CA PHE A 383 0.02 26.87 20.95
C PHE A 383 -0.03 26.51 19.46
N LEU A 384 -1.04 25.74 19.04
CA LEU A 384 -1.22 25.39 17.64
C LEU A 384 -1.66 26.59 16.79
N ALA A 385 -2.47 27.49 17.32
CA ALA A 385 -2.78 28.74 16.64
C ALA A 385 -1.51 29.57 16.40
N ASP A 386 -0.54 29.59 17.31
CA ASP A 386 0.75 30.27 17.08
C ASP A 386 1.60 29.55 16.02
N VAL A 387 1.63 28.21 16.03
CA VAL A 387 2.36 27.43 15.01
C VAL A 387 1.77 27.64 13.61
N PHE A 388 0.44 27.64 13.50
CA PHE A 388 -0.27 27.75 12.22
C PHE A 388 -0.63 29.19 11.84
N ASP A 389 -0.09 30.20 12.51
CA ASP A 389 -0.40 31.63 12.23
C ASP A 389 -1.91 31.94 12.25
N ASN A 390 -2.63 31.30 13.16
CA ASN A 390 -4.09 31.32 13.34
C ASN A 390 -4.91 30.71 12.19
N ASP A 391 -4.26 30.00 11.25
CA ASP A 391 -4.97 29.24 10.21
C ASP A 391 -5.77 28.08 10.81
N PHE A 392 -6.91 27.77 10.21
CA PHE A 392 -7.63 26.53 10.48
C PHE A 392 -6.77 25.32 10.10
N HIS A 393 -6.73 24.28 10.93
CA HIS A 393 -5.82 23.15 10.76
C HIS A 393 -6.37 21.83 11.31
N ASP A 394 -5.78 20.72 10.89
CA ASP A 394 -6.01 19.37 11.43
C ASP A 394 -4.95 18.94 12.48
N ALA A 395 -4.27 19.93 13.06
CA ALA A 395 -3.13 19.85 13.98
C ALA A 395 -1.77 19.53 13.32
N ILE A 396 -1.73 19.17 12.04
CA ILE A 396 -0.49 18.95 11.28
C ILE A 396 -0.41 19.85 10.05
N VAL A 397 -1.53 20.10 9.37
CA VAL A 397 -1.60 20.83 8.11
C VAL A 397 -2.73 21.85 8.14
N ALA A 398 -2.43 23.08 7.75
CA ALA A 398 -3.46 24.11 7.55
C ALA A 398 -4.44 23.71 6.45
N VAL A 399 -5.74 23.93 6.66
CA VAL A 399 -6.83 23.57 5.73
C VAL A 399 -6.61 24.17 4.34
N GLU A 400 -6.09 25.40 4.26
CA GLU A 400 -5.77 26.01 2.96
C GLU A 400 -4.71 25.21 2.20
N SER A 401 -3.67 24.74 2.89
CA SER A 401 -2.66 23.85 2.32
C SER A 401 -3.24 22.50 1.92
N GLN A 402 -4.18 21.96 2.69
CA GLN A 402 -4.89 20.72 2.34
C GLN A 402 -5.71 20.82 1.05
N SER A 403 -6.30 21.99 0.80
CA SER A 403 -7.12 22.23 -0.39
C SER A 403 -6.30 22.35 -1.69
N GLY A 404 -5.01 22.72 -1.60
CA GLY A 404 -4.18 23.02 -2.77
C GLY A 404 -4.75 24.12 -3.66
N GLY A 405 -5.61 24.98 -3.13
CA GLY A 405 -6.30 26.01 -3.90
C GLY A 405 -7.50 25.53 -4.73
N LEU A 406 -7.87 24.25 -4.60
CA LEU A 406 -9.16 23.76 -5.10
C LEU A 406 -10.30 24.35 -4.26
N ASN A 407 -11.41 24.67 -4.91
CA ASN A 407 -12.55 25.34 -4.29
C ASN A 407 -13.90 24.81 -4.76
N GLY A 408 -14.96 25.18 -4.05
CA GLY A 408 -16.32 24.73 -4.33
C GLY A 408 -16.43 23.21 -4.23
N GLN A 409 -17.04 22.58 -5.23
CA GLN A 409 -17.22 21.12 -5.26
C GLN A 409 -15.92 20.34 -5.46
N LYS A 410 -14.79 21.00 -5.75
CA LYS A 410 -13.48 20.35 -5.93
C LYS A 410 -12.77 20.02 -4.63
N THR A 411 -13.33 20.49 -3.53
CA THR A 411 -12.83 20.26 -2.18
C THR A 411 -13.97 19.78 -1.29
N PHE A 412 -13.70 18.80 -0.44
CA PHE A 412 -14.60 18.33 0.60
C PHE A 412 -13.95 18.51 1.97
N SER A 413 -14.71 18.94 2.97
CA SER A 413 -14.17 19.22 4.30
C SER A 413 -14.89 18.44 5.39
N VAL A 414 -14.13 17.75 6.23
CA VAL A 414 -14.64 17.04 7.41
C VAL A 414 -14.19 17.75 8.68
N ASN A 415 -15.12 18.02 9.59
CA ASN A 415 -14.84 18.68 10.86
C ASN A 415 -14.60 17.66 11.98
N ASN A 416 -13.91 18.10 13.04
CA ASN A 416 -13.53 17.27 14.20
C ASN A 416 -12.68 16.05 13.81
N GLN A 417 -11.81 16.21 12.82
CA GLN A 417 -10.93 15.15 12.34
C GLN A 417 -9.49 15.66 12.29
N ILE A 418 -8.62 15.05 13.10
CA ILE A 418 -7.17 15.25 13.05
C ILE A 418 -6.59 14.73 11.75
N HIS A 419 -5.37 15.15 11.46
CA HIS A 419 -4.62 14.71 10.30
C HIS A 419 -4.47 13.18 10.20
N ILE A 420 -4.20 12.54 11.34
CA ILE A 420 -3.93 11.11 11.44
C ILE A 420 -5.25 10.34 11.34
N GLU A 421 -5.23 9.14 10.75
CA GLU A 421 -6.40 8.26 10.58
C GLU A 421 -7.55 8.84 9.76
N SER A 422 -7.39 9.98 9.10
CA SER A 422 -8.46 10.57 8.29
C SER A 422 -8.94 9.65 7.17
N VAL A 423 -8.07 8.78 6.65
CA VAL A 423 -8.42 7.78 5.63
C VAL A 423 -9.14 6.54 6.17
N ALA A 424 -9.21 6.37 7.49
CA ALA A 424 -10.06 5.40 8.18
C ALA A 424 -11.42 6.00 8.60
N ASN A 425 -11.58 7.34 8.51
CA ASN A 425 -12.83 8.00 8.85
C ASN A 425 -13.94 7.64 7.83
N GLY A 426 -15.08 7.18 8.34
CA GLY A 426 -16.20 6.76 7.49
C GLY A 426 -16.77 7.84 6.57
N GLU A 427 -16.77 9.12 6.96
CA GLU A 427 -17.20 10.24 6.09
C GLU A 427 -16.21 10.47 4.94
N VAL A 428 -14.91 10.39 5.23
CA VAL A 428 -13.85 10.49 4.22
C VAL A 428 -13.96 9.31 3.24
N ILE A 429 -14.08 8.08 3.75
CA ILE A 429 -14.20 6.88 2.92
C ILE A 429 -15.44 6.95 2.01
N SER A 430 -16.60 7.33 2.57
CA SER A 430 -17.84 7.47 1.80
C SER A 430 -17.68 8.50 0.68
N HIS A 431 -17.07 9.65 0.96
CA HIS A 431 -16.88 10.70 -0.04
C HIS A 431 -15.83 10.31 -1.11
N VAL A 432 -14.75 9.63 -0.72
CA VAL A 432 -13.77 9.08 -1.67
C VAL A 432 -14.43 8.07 -2.61
N LEU A 433 -15.29 7.19 -2.09
CA LEU A 433 -16.05 6.25 -2.90
C LEU A 433 -16.98 6.96 -3.89
N ASP A 434 -17.65 8.04 -3.46
CA ASP A 434 -18.47 8.88 -4.34
C ASP A 434 -17.63 9.55 -5.44
N ALA A 435 -16.44 10.05 -5.10
CA ALA A 435 -15.52 10.66 -6.06
C ALA A 435 -14.99 9.63 -7.07
N LEU A 436 -14.63 8.42 -6.63
CA LEU A 436 -14.22 7.34 -7.51
C LEU A 436 -15.36 6.93 -8.47
N ASN A 437 -16.61 6.95 -8.01
CA ASN A 437 -17.80 6.69 -8.83
C ASN A 437 -18.29 7.89 -9.66
N ALA A 438 -17.77 9.09 -9.44
CA ALA A 438 -18.16 10.27 -10.20
C ALA A 438 -17.63 10.20 -11.64
N PRO A 439 -18.42 10.66 -12.64
CA PRO A 439 -17.94 10.74 -14.03
C PRO A 439 -16.67 11.58 -14.17
N TYR A 440 -15.83 11.25 -15.16
CA TYR A 440 -14.55 11.94 -15.41
C TYR A 440 -14.66 13.47 -15.56
N ASN A 441 -15.77 13.97 -16.10
CA ASN A 441 -16.01 15.42 -16.27
C ASN A 441 -16.95 16.00 -15.20
N ALA A 442 -17.13 15.32 -14.07
CA ALA A 442 -17.97 15.82 -12.99
C ALA A 442 -17.44 17.16 -12.45
N PRO A 443 -18.34 18.11 -12.07
CA PRO A 443 -17.96 19.37 -11.42
C PRO A 443 -17.13 19.21 -10.14
N LEU A 444 -17.14 18.00 -9.56
CA LEU A 444 -16.33 17.55 -8.42
C LEU A 444 -14.81 17.65 -8.70
N PHE A 445 -14.39 17.73 -9.97
CA PHE A 445 -12.97 17.70 -10.33
C PHE A 445 -12.44 19.01 -10.87
N GLY A 446 -11.26 19.40 -10.40
CA GLY A 446 -10.39 20.40 -11.01
C GLY A 446 -9.42 19.78 -12.01
N SER A 447 -8.65 20.64 -12.69
CA SER A 447 -7.51 20.24 -13.53
C SER A 447 -6.20 20.92 -13.13
N GLN A 448 -6.26 21.89 -12.21
CA GLN A 448 -5.12 22.69 -11.79
C GLN A 448 -5.21 22.99 -10.29
N TYR A 449 -4.06 23.09 -9.66
CA TYR A 449 -3.90 23.65 -8.32
C TYR A 449 -3.58 25.14 -8.45
N SER A 450 -4.15 25.98 -7.60
CA SER A 450 -3.71 27.37 -7.51
C SER A 450 -2.68 27.44 -6.39
N GLY A 451 -1.41 27.63 -6.76
CA GLY A 451 -0.31 27.74 -5.81
C GLY A 451 -0.62 28.75 -4.70
N LEU A 452 -0.20 28.40 -3.50
CA LEU A 452 -0.50 29.07 -2.24
C LEU A 452 0.81 29.28 -1.48
N THR A 453 0.91 30.40 -0.78
CA THR A 453 1.99 30.65 0.18
C THR A 453 1.40 30.65 1.58
N LEU A 454 1.93 29.82 2.46
CA LEU A 454 1.66 29.89 3.89
C LEU A 454 2.74 30.73 4.57
N ASN A 455 2.37 31.34 5.69
CA ASN A 455 3.32 32.01 6.56
C ASN A 455 3.66 31.11 7.75
N TYR A 456 4.88 31.26 8.24
CA TYR A 456 5.30 30.69 9.51
C TYR A 456 6.09 31.76 10.26
N SER A 457 5.52 32.24 11.35
CA SER A 457 6.13 33.24 12.23
C SER A 457 5.85 32.86 13.67
N LEU A 458 6.74 32.07 14.26
CA LEU A 458 6.58 31.66 15.64
C LEU A 458 7.03 32.78 16.59
N SER A 459 6.08 33.34 17.34
CA SER A 459 6.34 34.29 18.43
C SER A 459 5.82 33.73 19.74
N VAL A 460 6.62 32.91 20.44
CA VAL A 460 6.24 32.39 21.77
C VAL A 460 6.67 33.38 22.86
N PRO A 461 5.76 34.11 23.54
CA PRO A 461 6.12 35.23 24.42
C PRO A 461 6.65 34.83 25.82
N CYS A 462 6.99 33.56 26.05
CA CYS A 462 7.29 33.04 27.37
C CYS A 462 8.43 32.02 27.31
N LEU A 463 9.61 32.51 27.64
CA LEU A 463 10.78 31.70 27.96
C LEU A 463 10.78 31.43 29.46
N PRO A 464 10.94 30.19 29.96
CA PRO A 464 11.23 29.96 31.37
C PRO A 464 12.65 30.42 31.79
N PHE A 465 13.35 31.19 30.94
CA PHE A 465 14.66 31.78 31.23
C PHE A 465 14.69 33.31 31.20
N ARG A 466 13.52 33.97 31.26
CA ARG A 466 13.47 35.37 31.70
C ARG A 466 12.83 35.43 33.07
N GLU A 467 13.64 35.77 34.07
CA GLU A 467 13.13 36.24 35.37
C GLU A 467 12.23 37.45 35.10
N GLU A 468 10.92 37.24 34.97
CA GLU A 468 9.96 38.32 35.11
C GLU A 468 9.24 38.15 36.43
N THR A 469 9.74 38.91 37.40
CA THR A 469 9.16 39.14 38.72
C THR A 469 7.77 39.75 38.58
N HIS A 470 6.73 38.92 38.55
CA HIS A 470 5.37 39.37 38.84
C HIS A 470 4.83 38.66 40.06
N SER A 471 4.97 39.33 41.20
CA SER A 471 4.38 38.95 42.48
C SER A 471 2.86 39.12 42.43
N LEU A 472 2.13 38.00 42.39
CA LEU A 472 0.75 37.95 42.87
C LEU A 472 0.71 37.04 44.10
N ASN A 473 0.47 37.63 45.26
CA ASN A 473 0.23 36.92 46.52
C ASN A 473 -1.05 36.08 46.41
N ARG A 474 -0.90 34.80 46.08
CA ARG A 474 -1.80 33.72 46.50
C ARG A 474 -0.94 32.54 46.96
N SER A 475 -1.32 31.96 48.09
CA SER A 475 -0.72 30.77 48.70
C SER A 475 -0.45 29.66 47.67
N ASN A 476 0.62 28.88 47.85
CA ASN A 476 0.97 27.80 46.93
C ASN A 476 -0.21 26.80 46.80
N PRO A 477 -0.72 26.55 45.58
CA PRO A 477 -1.76 25.56 45.32
C PRO A 477 -1.27 24.16 45.69
N VAL A 478 -2.15 23.34 46.29
CA VAL A 478 -1.83 21.97 46.74
C VAL A 478 -2.83 21.00 46.13
N LEU A 479 -2.33 19.91 45.56
CA LEU A 479 -3.12 18.78 45.07
C LEU A 479 -2.43 17.48 45.48
N GLU A 480 -3.17 16.55 46.08
CA GLU A 480 -2.63 15.28 46.56
C GLU A 480 -3.67 14.16 46.39
N ILE A 481 -3.27 13.04 45.81
CA ILE A 481 -4.03 11.79 45.72
C ILE A 481 -3.89 11.07 47.06
N ILE A 482 -5.02 10.89 47.76
CA ILE A 482 -5.08 10.17 49.04
C ILE A 482 -5.32 8.67 48.81
N TYR A 483 -6.13 8.36 47.80
CA TYR A 483 -6.49 6.99 47.41
C TYR A 483 -6.81 6.96 45.91
N PRO A 484 -6.47 5.92 45.14
CA PRO A 484 -5.69 4.73 45.52
C PRO A 484 -4.26 5.06 45.98
N ILE A 485 -3.57 4.11 46.62
CA ILE A 485 -2.15 4.23 46.99
C ILE A 485 -1.24 3.64 45.90
N PHE A 486 0.06 3.87 45.98
CA PHE A 486 1.00 3.47 44.95
C PHE A 486 0.98 1.95 44.72
N ASP A 487 0.95 1.55 43.45
CA ASP A 487 0.88 0.17 42.97
C ASP A 487 -0.35 -0.62 43.47
N SER A 488 -1.43 0.07 43.83
CA SER A 488 -2.72 -0.58 44.10
C SER A 488 -3.18 -1.40 42.89
N THR A 489 -3.74 -2.59 43.15
CA THR A 489 -4.33 -3.43 42.10
C THR A 489 -5.79 -3.06 41.85
N VAL A 490 -6.17 -2.91 40.58
CA VAL A 490 -7.51 -2.58 40.12
C VAL A 490 -7.94 -3.61 39.08
N ILE A 491 -9.19 -4.08 39.14
CA ILE A 491 -9.72 -5.02 38.14
C ILE A 491 -10.26 -4.22 36.95
N ALA A 492 -9.89 -4.60 35.73
CA ALA A 492 -10.41 -3.99 34.52
C ALA A 492 -11.93 -4.20 34.40
N GLY A 493 -12.67 -3.16 34.01
CA GLY A 493 -14.14 -3.19 33.99
C GLY A 493 -14.81 -2.71 35.28
N ASP A 494 -14.06 -2.54 36.38
CA ASP A 494 -14.58 -1.97 37.63
C ASP A 494 -14.57 -0.42 37.61
N ILE A 495 -15.14 0.18 38.66
CA ILE A 495 -15.07 1.63 38.90
C ILE A 495 -13.88 1.94 39.81
N LEU A 496 -12.89 2.67 39.28
CA LEU A 496 -11.78 3.22 40.05
C LEU A 496 -12.22 4.44 40.85
N LYS A 497 -12.19 4.32 42.18
CA LYS A 497 -12.45 5.42 43.11
C LYS A 497 -11.16 6.17 43.43
N ILE A 498 -11.15 7.48 43.21
CA ILE A 498 -10.02 8.37 43.48
C ILE A 498 -10.45 9.38 44.53
N SER A 499 -9.77 9.42 45.67
CA SER A 499 -9.97 10.44 46.72
C SER A 499 -8.76 11.35 46.74
N TYR A 500 -8.99 12.66 46.78
CA TYR A 500 -7.92 13.66 46.68
C TYR A 500 -8.16 14.86 47.60
N ASN A 501 -7.07 15.52 47.98
CA ASN A 501 -7.09 16.84 48.61
C ASN A 501 -6.73 17.91 47.59
N ALA A 502 -7.44 19.04 47.59
CA ALA A 502 -7.18 20.16 46.70
C ALA A 502 -7.41 21.49 47.43
N LEU A 503 -6.38 22.34 47.49
CA LEU A 503 -6.41 23.66 48.13
C LEU A 503 -6.01 24.75 47.12
N PHE A 504 -6.74 25.87 47.15
CA PHE A 504 -6.54 27.00 46.23
C PHE A 504 -6.73 26.66 44.75
N LEU A 505 -7.60 25.68 44.47
CA LEU A 505 -7.98 25.20 43.13
C LEU A 505 -9.50 25.30 42.94
N ASP A 506 -9.93 25.62 41.72
CA ASP A 506 -11.33 25.74 41.27
C ASP A 506 -11.92 24.40 40.84
N SER A 507 -11.14 23.58 40.13
CA SER A 507 -11.58 22.26 39.66
C SER A 507 -10.44 21.27 39.61
N VAL A 508 -10.78 19.98 39.59
CA VAL A 508 -9.82 18.88 39.50
C VAL A 508 -10.27 17.88 38.44
N ALA A 509 -9.35 17.39 37.63
CA ALA A 509 -9.61 16.33 36.65
C ALA A 509 -8.66 15.15 36.87
N ALA A 510 -9.20 13.94 36.77
CA ALA A 510 -8.42 12.71 36.78
C ALA A 510 -8.32 12.12 35.37
N VAL A 511 -7.14 11.61 35.05
CA VAL A 511 -6.74 11.15 33.72
C VAL A 511 -6.05 9.80 33.85
N ILE A 512 -6.51 8.81 33.10
CA ILE A 512 -5.91 7.47 33.09
C ILE A 512 -6.00 6.80 31.71
N LYS A 513 -4.88 6.22 31.27
CA LYS A 513 -4.75 5.50 29.99
C LYS A 513 -5.24 4.06 30.14
N PHE A 514 -5.98 3.57 29.15
CA PHE A 514 -6.58 2.24 29.17
C PHE A 514 -5.98 1.26 28.17
N ASP A 515 -5.68 1.71 26.96
CA ASP A 515 -4.95 0.98 25.92
C ASP A 515 -4.13 1.99 25.11
N ASN A 516 -3.57 1.62 23.95
CA ASN A 516 -2.74 2.53 23.16
C ASN A 516 -3.49 3.83 22.78
N ASP A 517 -4.82 3.75 22.61
CA ASP A 517 -5.64 4.76 21.94
C ASP A 517 -6.87 5.23 22.77
N SER A 518 -7.03 4.75 24.01
CA SER A 518 -8.20 5.04 24.87
C SER A 518 -7.82 5.65 26.22
N LEU A 519 -8.62 6.62 26.66
CA LEU A 519 -8.42 7.41 27.87
C LEU A 519 -9.75 7.73 28.58
N ALA A 520 -9.80 7.65 29.91
CA ALA A 520 -10.90 8.25 30.68
C ALA A 520 -10.48 9.56 31.32
N VAL A 521 -11.42 10.51 31.26
CA VAL A 521 -11.32 11.80 31.93
C VAL A 521 -12.60 12.08 32.71
N LEU A 522 -12.47 12.45 33.98
CA LEU A 522 -13.57 12.89 34.82
C LEU A 522 -13.17 14.13 35.62
N GLY A 523 -14.01 15.16 35.56
CA GLY A 523 -13.80 16.44 36.25
C GLY A 523 -14.77 16.66 37.42
N ASN A 524 -14.31 17.38 38.45
CA ASN A 524 -15.11 17.84 39.58
C ASN A 524 -14.84 19.33 39.88
N SER A 525 -15.83 20.03 40.42
CA SER A 525 -15.88 21.49 40.60
C SER A 525 -15.57 21.96 42.02
N ALA A 526 -14.87 21.16 42.85
CA ALA A 526 -14.67 21.49 44.27
C ALA A 526 -13.31 21.12 44.86
N SER A 527 -12.94 21.85 45.93
CA SER A 527 -11.82 21.60 46.84
C SER A 527 -12.06 20.35 47.70
N ALA A 528 -11.16 19.36 47.57
CA ALA A 528 -11.25 17.98 48.08
C ALA A 528 -12.49 17.19 47.65
N GLY A 529 -12.30 15.96 47.17
CA GLY A 529 -13.42 15.21 46.60
C GLY A 529 -13.10 13.77 46.25
N ILE A 530 -14.12 13.11 45.69
CA ILE A 530 -14.04 11.75 45.16
C ILE A 530 -14.38 11.80 43.67
N LEU A 531 -13.57 11.18 42.84
CA LEU A 531 -13.84 10.89 41.43
C LEU A 531 -14.04 9.38 41.27
N ASN A 532 -15.01 8.99 40.45
CA ASN A 532 -15.31 7.58 40.17
C ASN A 532 -15.17 7.35 38.66
N ILE A 533 -14.09 6.69 38.25
CA ILE A 533 -13.77 6.42 36.85
C ILE A 533 -14.19 5.01 36.47
N PRO A 534 -15.14 4.81 35.54
CA PRO A 534 -15.38 3.49 34.97
C PRO A 534 -14.14 3.08 34.15
N ILE A 535 -13.51 1.98 34.54
CA ILE A 535 -12.31 1.47 33.87
C ILE A 535 -12.75 0.61 32.70
N HIS A 536 -12.17 0.86 31.53
CA HIS A 536 -12.49 0.07 30.35
C HIS A 536 -12.08 -1.41 30.56
N PRO A 537 -12.89 -2.41 30.15
CA PRO A 537 -12.53 -3.82 30.32
C PRO A 537 -11.26 -4.25 29.56
N ALA A 538 -10.74 -3.41 28.65
CA ALA A 538 -9.46 -3.68 27.98
C ALA A 538 -8.23 -3.23 28.78
N THR A 539 -8.39 -2.47 29.87
CA THR A 539 -7.26 -1.92 30.65
C THR A 539 -6.42 -3.02 31.28
N PHE A 540 -5.11 -2.98 31.07
CA PHE A 540 -4.21 -4.02 31.54
C PHE A 540 -2.82 -3.46 31.90
N GLY A 541 -2.16 -4.11 32.86
CA GLY A 541 -0.79 -3.81 33.27
C GLY A 541 -0.64 -2.54 34.11
N LYS A 542 0.60 -2.08 34.27
CA LYS A 542 0.92 -0.89 35.06
C LYS A 542 0.51 0.38 34.30
N GLN A 543 -0.42 1.14 34.85
CA GLN A 543 -0.90 2.41 34.29
C GLN A 543 -0.66 3.55 35.28
N THR A 544 -0.46 4.76 34.76
CA THR A 544 -0.31 5.97 35.57
C THR A 544 -1.64 6.71 35.63
N LEU A 545 -2.13 6.95 36.83
CA LEU A 545 -3.21 7.88 37.13
C LEU A 545 -2.62 9.27 37.37
N LEU A 546 -3.09 10.26 36.63
CA LEU A 546 -2.72 11.66 36.78
C LEU A 546 -3.93 12.44 37.30
N LEU A 547 -3.70 13.26 38.32
CA LEU A 547 -4.67 14.20 38.84
C LEU A 547 -4.19 15.63 38.58
N LEU A 548 -5.04 16.46 37.98
CA LEU A 548 -4.75 17.84 37.61
C LEU A 548 -5.66 18.80 38.35
N GLY A 549 -5.09 19.86 38.91
CA GLY A 549 -5.80 20.91 39.63
C GLY A 549 -5.77 22.22 38.85
N PHE A 550 -6.94 22.83 38.65
CA PHE A 550 -7.12 24.03 37.83
C PHE A 550 -7.52 25.24 38.67
N ASP A 551 -7.12 26.44 38.26
CA ASP A 551 -7.67 27.70 38.80
C ASP A 551 -8.96 28.13 38.09
N ILE A 552 -9.49 29.29 38.51
CA ILE A 552 -10.74 29.88 38.00
C ILE A 552 -10.69 30.20 36.49
N ASN A 553 -9.49 30.34 35.92
CA ASN A 553 -9.28 30.57 34.48
C ASN A 553 -8.98 29.26 33.74
N LYS A 554 -9.22 28.11 34.36
CA LYS A 554 -8.94 26.77 33.85
C LYS A 554 -7.47 26.51 33.54
N LYS A 555 -6.54 27.20 34.23
CA LYS A 555 -5.10 26.93 34.14
C LYS A 555 -4.69 25.90 35.18
N VAL A 556 -3.87 24.92 34.78
CA VAL A 556 -3.28 23.95 35.72
C VAL A 556 -2.38 24.69 36.71
N LYS A 557 -2.58 24.45 38.00
CA LYS A 557 -1.84 25.05 39.10
C LYS A 557 -1.18 24.05 40.03
N ALA A 558 -1.63 22.80 40.01
CA ALA A 558 -1.02 21.70 40.73
C ALA A 558 -1.32 20.38 40.01
N SER A 559 -0.48 19.38 40.22
CA SER A 559 -0.64 18.03 39.68
C SER A 559 -0.14 17.01 40.69
N ASP A 560 -0.73 15.82 40.67
CA ASP A 560 -0.20 14.67 41.41
C ASP A 560 -0.35 13.39 40.57
N THR A 561 0.54 12.41 40.75
CA THR A 561 0.55 11.17 39.97
C THR A 561 0.74 9.94 40.81
N ILE A 562 0.15 8.84 40.38
CA ILE A 562 0.31 7.55 41.03
C ILE A 562 0.28 6.40 40.01
N SER A 563 1.08 5.37 40.23
CA SER A 563 1.02 4.15 39.43
C SER A 563 0.04 3.15 40.03
N LEU A 564 -0.70 2.45 39.16
CA LEU A 564 -1.69 1.43 39.50
C LEU A 564 -1.45 0.19 38.64
N ASN A 565 -1.74 -0.99 39.17
CA ASN A 565 -1.64 -2.23 38.42
C ASN A 565 -3.04 -2.74 38.03
N PHE A 566 -3.30 -2.89 36.73
CA PHE A 566 -4.59 -3.36 36.23
C PHE A 566 -4.56 -4.83 35.85
N ASN A 567 -5.40 -5.62 36.53
CA ASN A 567 -5.56 -7.04 36.26
C ASN A 567 -6.84 -7.29 35.45
N ILE A 568 -6.78 -8.27 34.57
CA ILE A 568 -7.93 -8.78 33.81
C ILE A 568 -8.31 -10.18 34.33
N SER A 569 -9.59 -10.53 34.21
CA SER A 569 -10.10 -11.87 34.56
C SER A 569 -10.00 -12.88 33.41
N ALA A 570 -9.66 -12.43 32.20
CA ALA A 570 -9.53 -13.27 31.01
C ALA A 570 -8.19 -14.05 31.00
N ILE A 571 -8.21 -15.28 30.50
CA ILE A 571 -7.05 -16.17 30.43
C ILE A 571 -6.30 -15.90 29.13
N LEU A 572 -4.96 -15.91 29.15
CA LEU A 572 -4.14 -15.78 27.94
C LEU A 572 -4.13 -17.11 27.18
N ASP A 573 -4.56 -17.09 25.92
CA ASP A 573 -4.65 -18.27 25.06
C ASP A 573 -3.40 -18.43 24.19
N SER A 574 -2.94 -17.36 23.53
CA SER A 574 -1.76 -17.39 22.65
C SER A 574 -1.03 -16.04 22.59
N ILE A 575 0.22 -16.06 22.10
CA ILE A 575 1.06 -14.88 21.89
C ILE A 575 1.45 -14.81 20.42
N SER A 576 1.32 -13.64 19.81
CA SER A 576 1.85 -13.32 18.48
C SER A 576 2.81 -12.14 18.53
N VAL A 577 3.73 -12.08 17.58
CA VAL A 577 4.77 -11.05 17.50
C VAL A 577 4.78 -10.48 16.09
N TYR A 578 4.95 -9.16 15.99
CA TYR A 578 5.06 -8.45 14.72
C TYR A 578 6.30 -7.52 14.71
N PRO A 579 7.13 -7.59 13.66
CA PRO A 579 7.13 -8.60 12.60
C PRO A 579 7.50 -10.00 13.12
N LYS A 580 7.16 -11.07 12.38
CA LYS A 580 7.53 -12.47 12.73
C LYS A 580 8.99 -12.82 12.38
N THR A 581 9.63 -11.99 11.56
CA THR A 581 11.01 -12.14 11.11
C THR A 581 11.73 -10.79 11.20
N PHE A 582 12.97 -10.79 11.65
CA PHE A 582 13.81 -9.60 11.78
C PHE A 582 15.06 -9.71 10.90
N TYR A 583 15.50 -8.58 10.34
CA TYR A 583 16.76 -8.45 9.61
C TYR A 583 17.54 -7.29 10.22
N ILE A 584 18.63 -7.58 10.94
CA ILE A 584 19.31 -6.58 11.77
C ILE A 584 20.82 -6.61 11.49
N ASN A 585 21.45 -5.46 11.22
CA ASN A 585 22.92 -5.41 11.10
C ASN A 585 23.58 -5.65 12.46
N GLN A 586 24.83 -6.09 12.47
CA GLN A 586 25.58 -6.21 13.73
C GLN A 586 25.62 -4.87 14.47
N ASN A 587 25.26 -4.90 15.75
CA ASN A 587 25.09 -3.77 16.67
C ASN A 587 23.92 -2.82 16.39
N ASP A 588 23.13 -3.04 15.35
CA ASP A 588 21.89 -2.30 15.13
C ASP A 588 20.75 -2.84 15.98
N THR A 589 19.70 -2.02 16.10
CA THR A 589 18.48 -2.33 16.84
C THR A 589 17.26 -2.20 15.94
N THR A 590 16.25 -3.02 16.16
CA THR A 590 14.94 -2.88 15.52
C THR A 590 13.80 -3.01 16.53
N THR A 591 12.62 -2.50 16.19
CA THR A 591 11.44 -2.54 17.06
C THR A 591 10.56 -3.76 16.77
N PHE A 592 9.80 -4.17 17.79
CA PHE A 592 8.78 -5.21 17.66
C PHE A 592 7.57 -4.89 18.54
N SER A 593 6.44 -5.55 18.23
CA SER A 593 5.25 -5.56 19.07
C SER A 593 4.83 -6.99 19.41
N VAL A 594 4.45 -7.21 20.66
CA VAL A 594 3.93 -8.49 21.17
C VAL A 594 2.46 -8.32 21.50
N TYR A 595 1.64 -9.25 21.01
CA TYR A 595 0.20 -9.27 21.21
C TYR A 595 -0.20 -10.57 21.92
N GLY A 596 -0.99 -10.44 22.99
CA GLY A 596 -1.63 -11.57 23.67
C GLY A 596 -3.08 -11.71 23.22
N HIS A 597 -3.49 -12.92 22.88
CA HIS A 597 -4.86 -13.28 22.55
C HIS A 597 -5.50 -13.96 23.76
N TYR A 598 -6.66 -13.48 24.20
CA TYR A 598 -7.28 -13.90 25.45
C TYR A 598 -8.63 -14.58 25.24
N SER A 599 -9.05 -15.35 26.24
CA SER A 599 -10.28 -16.16 26.25
C SER A 599 -11.58 -15.35 26.10
N ASP A 600 -11.50 -14.03 26.19
CA ASP A 600 -12.61 -13.11 25.93
C ASP A 600 -12.69 -12.67 24.45
N GLY A 601 -11.90 -13.29 23.58
CA GLY A 601 -11.85 -13.03 22.14
C GLY A 601 -11.09 -11.77 21.76
N ARG A 602 -10.40 -11.13 22.70
CA ARG A 602 -9.69 -9.86 22.47
C ARG A 602 -8.19 -10.07 22.36
N THR A 603 -7.59 -9.30 21.46
CA THR A 603 -6.14 -9.17 21.30
C THR A 603 -5.67 -7.91 22.03
N ARG A 604 -4.59 -8.01 22.80
CA ARG A 604 -4.03 -6.89 23.58
C ARG A 604 -2.54 -6.77 23.33
N ASN A 605 -2.03 -5.55 23.16
CA ASN A 605 -0.59 -5.31 23.08
C ASN A 605 0.03 -5.50 24.48
N ILE A 606 0.90 -6.50 24.61
CA ILE A 606 1.59 -6.86 25.85
C ILE A 606 3.10 -6.61 25.78
N THR A 607 3.58 -5.86 24.78
CA THR A 607 5.02 -5.62 24.53
C THR A 607 5.77 -5.12 25.77
N LYS A 608 5.12 -4.30 26.60
CA LYS A 608 5.70 -3.69 27.81
C LYS A 608 5.45 -4.47 29.09
N ASP A 609 4.85 -5.66 29.00
CA ASP A 609 4.54 -6.49 30.15
C ASP A 609 5.85 -7.04 30.76
N PRO A 610 6.12 -6.79 32.06
CA PRO A 610 7.36 -7.20 32.71
C PRO A 610 7.47 -8.72 32.88
N ASP A 611 6.37 -9.47 32.77
CA ASP A 611 6.35 -10.93 32.91
C ASP A 611 6.71 -11.66 31.61
N LEU A 612 6.97 -10.93 30.51
CA LEU A 612 7.45 -11.51 29.26
C LEU A 612 8.90 -11.98 29.39
N ILE A 613 9.12 -13.24 29.06
CA ILE A 613 10.44 -13.87 29.00
C ILE A 613 10.85 -14.00 27.53
N PHE A 614 12.07 -13.55 27.23
CA PHE A 614 12.67 -13.56 25.90
C PHE A 614 13.77 -14.61 25.91
N ASP A 615 13.63 -15.63 25.07
CA ASP A 615 14.57 -16.73 24.96
C ASP A 615 15.20 -16.68 23.56
N PHE A 616 16.47 -16.25 23.52
CA PHE A 616 17.29 -16.18 22.31
C PHE A 616 18.08 -17.49 22.24
N VAL A 617 17.73 -18.36 21.29
CA VAL A 617 18.19 -19.75 21.26
C VAL A 617 19.69 -19.84 20.99
N GLU A 618 20.21 -18.97 20.12
CA GLU A 618 21.62 -18.98 19.72
C GLU A 618 22.47 -17.89 20.39
N ASP A 619 21.88 -17.03 21.23
CA ASP A 619 22.53 -15.91 21.94
C ASP A 619 23.29 -14.92 21.00
N ASN A 620 22.87 -14.81 19.74
CA ASN A 620 23.42 -13.84 18.78
C ASN A 620 22.65 -12.51 18.75
N ALA A 621 21.48 -12.46 19.38
CA ALA A 621 20.69 -11.27 19.59
C ALA A 621 20.31 -11.15 21.07
N SER A 622 19.98 -9.93 21.48
CA SER A 622 19.52 -9.67 22.85
C SER A 622 18.41 -8.64 22.87
N LYS A 623 17.67 -8.64 23.98
CA LYS A 623 16.72 -7.58 24.29
C LYS A 623 17.49 -6.34 24.75
N TYR A 624 17.44 -5.28 23.96
CA TYR A 624 18.15 -4.02 24.25
C TYR A 624 17.32 -3.03 25.06
N ALA A 625 16.01 -2.97 24.81
CA ALA A 625 15.04 -2.16 25.58
C ALA A 625 13.67 -2.84 25.56
N GLN A 626 12.64 -2.22 26.19
CA GLN A 626 11.32 -2.87 26.35
C GLN A 626 10.71 -3.39 25.05
N ASN A 627 10.94 -2.72 23.93
CA ASN A 627 10.42 -3.03 22.60
C ASN A 627 11.51 -3.07 21.51
N TYR A 628 12.78 -3.29 21.90
CA TYR A 628 13.91 -3.37 20.95
C TYR A 628 14.69 -4.67 21.08
N ILE A 629 15.02 -5.25 19.93
CA ILE A 629 15.97 -6.34 19.78
C ILE A 629 17.24 -5.78 19.14
N LYS A 630 18.40 -6.19 19.64
CA LYS A 630 19.72 -5.83 19.11
C LYS A 630 20.41 -7.07 18.59
N MET A 631 21.09 -6.93 17.45
CA MET A 631 22.00 -7.96 16.98
C MET A 631 23.37 -7.79 17.63
N ASP A 632 23.81 -8.75 18.43
CA ASP A 632 25.11 -8.70 19.11
C ASP A 632 26.18 -9.57 18.41
N GLY A 633 25.73 -10.71 17.88
CA GLY A 633 26.53 -11.73 17.23
C GLY A 633 26.70 -11.51 15.72
N LEU A 634 27.42 -12.45 15.12
CA LEU A 634 27.74 -12.44 13.68
C LEU A 634 26.96 -13.49 12.87
N ALA A 635 26.08 -14.25 13.51
CA ALA A 635 25.24 -15.30 12.94
C ALA A 635 23.77 -15.07 13.34
N ASP A 636 22.83 -15.75 12.70
CA ASP A 636 21.39 -15.63 12.96
C ASP A 636 21.00 -16.08 14.39
N ASP A 637 19.80 -15.71 14.81
CA ASP A 637 19.21 -16.13 16.09
C ASP A 637 17.73 -16.47 15.92
N THR A 638 17.20 -17.23 16.87
CA THR A 638 15.80 -17.60 16.99
C THR A 638 15.29 -17.09 18.33
N LEU A 639 14.19 -16.36 18.30
CA LEU A 639 13.54 -15.83 19.49
C LEU A 639 12.25 -16.59 19.77
N TYR A 640 12.06 -16.96 21.04
CA TYR A 640 10.76 -17.30 21.61
C TYR A 640 10.39 -16.28 22.68
N ILE A 641 9.15 -15.76 22.61
CA ILE A 641 8.61 -14.91 23.66
C ILE A 641 7.55 -15.70 24.41
N SER A 642 7.69 -15.80 25.72
CA SER A 642 6.76 -16.55 26.57
C SER A 642 6.21 -15.71 27.72
N LYS A 643 5.01 -16.09 28.18
CA LYS A 643 4.39 -15.59 29.40
C LYS A 643 3.76 -16.75 30.15
N GLY A 644 4.34 -17.12 31.28
CA GLY A 644 3.94 -18.33 32.01
C GLY A 644 4.15 -19.57 31.15
N ALA A 645 3.09 -20.34 30.88
CA ALA A 645 3.16 -21.56 30.07
C ALA A 645 2.91 -21.34 28.56
N ILE A 646 2.53 -20.13 28.15
CA ILE A 646 2.22 -19.81 26.75
C ILE A 646 3.48 -19.28 26.06
N ILE A 647 3.81 -19.84 24.89
CA ILE A 647 4.99 -19.50 24.08
C ILE A 647 4.49 -19.01 22.71
N SER A 648 5.13 -17.98 22.17
CA SER A 648 4.86 -17.47 20.83
C SER A 648 5.18 -18.48 19.73
N ASP A 649 4.74 -18.18 18.50
CA ASP A 649 5.34 -18.78 17.30
C ASP A 649 6.86 -18.53 17.25
N THR A 650 7.56 -19.33 16.42
CA THR A 650 9.01 -19.16 16.19
C THR A 650 9.27 -17.83 15.49
N ILE A 651 10.16 -17.02 16.05
CA ILE A 651 10.57 -15.73 15.50
C ILE A 651 12.03 -15.86 15.04
N VAL A 652 12.31 -15.51 13.79
CA VAL A 652 13.66 -15.66 13.23
C VAL A 652 14.33 -14.29 13.10
N ILE A 653 15.58 -14.18 13.54
CA ILE A 653 16.40 -12.98 13.48
C ILE A 653 17.60 -13.25 12.58
N PHE A 654 17.60 -12.65 11.40
CA PHE A 654 18.70 -12.75 10.45
C PHE A 654 19.72 -11.63 10.66
N LYS A 655 21.00 -12.01 10.75
CA LYS A 655 22.11 -11.07 10.82
C LYS A 655 22.44 -10.52 9.44
N VAL A 656 22.53 -9.19 9.33
CA VAL A 656 22.96 -8.49 8.11
C VAL A 656 24.43 -8.03 8.27
N GLY A 657 25.28 -8.38 7.30
CA GLY A 657 26.74 -8.25 7.40
C GLY A 657 27.27 -6.80 7.40
N THR A 658 28.40 -6.58 8.09
CA THR A 658 29.12 -5.30 8.11
C THR A 658 30.04 -5.17 6.88
N ASN A 659 29.87 -4.11 6.09
CA ASN A 659 30.77 -3.57 5.04
C ASN A 659 30.49 -3.81 3.55
N PHE A 660 29.29 -4.22 3.14
CA PHE A 660 28.90 -4.21 1.71
C PHE A 660 27.43 -3.76 1.56
N PRO A 661 26.97 -3.26 0.39
CA PRO A 661 25.61 -2.75 0.24
C PRO A 661 24.60 -3.77 0.81
N PRO A 662 23.62 -3.34 1.63
CA PRO A 662 22.72 -4.25 2.31
C PRO A 662 22.09 -5.23 1.31
N ASN A 663 22.00 -6.51 1.69
CA ASN A 663 21.32 -7.60 0.96
C ASN A 663 22.12 -8.40 -0.08
N CYS A 664 23.44 -8.61 0.09
CA CYS A 664 24.20 -9.47 -0.83
C CYS A 664 23.79 -10.96 -0.80
N HIS A 665 23.29 -11.46 0.33
CA HIS A 665 22.84 -12.85 0.49
C HIS A 665 21.32 -13.00 0.40
N ILE A 666 20.58 -11.90 0.33
CA ILE A 666 19.12 -11.90 0.45
C ILE A 666 18.52 -11.27 -0.78
N VAL A 667 17.68 -12.03 -1.48
CA VAL A 667 16.80 -11.47 -2.51
C VAL A 667 15.52 -11.06 -1.81
N SER A 668 15.24 -9.75 -1.75
CA SER A 668 14.11 -9.17 -1.02
C SER A 668 13.07 -8.51 -1.93
N ASN A 669 13.32 -8.46 -3.24
CA ASN A 669 12.37 -7.95 -4.22
C ASN A 669 12.51 -8.70 -5.55
N THR A 670 11.52 -8.49 -6.43
CA THR A 670 11.44 -9.15 -7.74
C THR A 670 12.08 -8.35 -8.88
N ASN A 671 12.74 -7.22 -8.55
CA ASN A 671 13.39 -6.37 -9.53
C ASN A 671 14.48 -7.15 -10.27
N ASN A 672 14.69 -6.82 -11.54
CA ASN A 672 15.72 -7.46 -12.35
C ASN A 672 17.17 -7.07 -11.95
N GLY A 673 17.34 -5.91 -11.31
CA GLY A 673 18.63 -5.40 -10.84
C GLY A 673 18.45 -4.40 -9.69
N GLY A 674 19.55 -3.91 -9.14
CA GLY A 674 19.55 -3.00 -7.99
C GLY A 674 19.48 -3.73 -6.63
N ALA A 675 19.57 -2.98 -5.53
CA ALA A 675 19.66 -3.55 -4.19
C ALA A 675 18.47 -4.50 -3.88
N GLY A 676 18.76 -5.66 -3.30
CA GLY A 676 17.76 -6.68 -2.97
C GLY A 676 17.29 -7.56 -4.14
N SER A 677 17.78 -7.33 -5.37
CA SER A 677 17.49 -8.22 -6.52
C SER A 677 18.36 -9.48 -6.53
N LEU A 678 17.88 -10.54 -7.20
CA LEU A 678 18.66 -11.78 -7.41
C LEU A 678 19.97 -11.52 -8.16
N LYS A 679 19.97 -10.59 -9.12
CA LYS A 679 21.16 -10.25 -9.89
C LYS A 679 22.20 -9.53 -9.02
N SER A 680 21.76 -8.58 -8.19
CA SER A 680 22.65 -7.90 -7.24
C SER A 680 23.22 -8.88 -6.19
N ALA A 681 22.43 -9.85 -5.75
CA ALA A 681 22.91 -10.90 -4.85
C ALA A 681 23.98 -11.77 -5.53
N LEU A 682 23.70 -12.24 -6.76
CA LEU A 682 24.64 -13.03 -7.56
C LEU A 682 25.95 -12.29 -7.85
N GLU A 683 25.90 -10.98 -8.12
CA GLU A 683 27.09 -10.16 -8.35
C GLU A 683 27.94 -10.01 -7.09
N CYS A 684 27.31 -9.84 -5.92
CA CYS A 684 28.01 -9.53 -4.67
C CYS A 684 28.56 -10.75 -3.90
N VAL A 685 27.88 -11.91 -3.92
CA VAL A 685 28.32 -13.09 -3.15
C VAL A 685 29.69 -13.62 -3.61
N GLN A 686 30.49 -14.11 -2.68
CA GLN A 686 31.75 -14.79 -2.95
C GLN A 686 31.52 -16.28 -3.29
N PRO A 687 32.50 -16.96 -3.92
CA PRO A 687 32.40 -18.39 -4.18
C PRO A 687 32.17 -19.23 -2.90
N ASN A 688 31.29 -20.22 -3.01
CA ASN A 688 30.80 -21.14 -1.98
C ASN A 688 29.82 -20.54 -0.96
N GLU A 689 29.33 -19.33 -1.17
CA GLU A 689 28.32 -18.70 -0.30
C GLU A 689 26.89 -19.09 -0.68
N THR A 690 25.94 -18.71 0.18
CA THR A 690 24.51 -19.00 0.01
C THR A 690 23.73 -17.70 -0.22
N ILE A 691 22.82 -17.73 -1.18
CA ILE A 691 21.78 -16.74 -1.45
C ILE A 691 20.45 -17.32 -0.98
N ILE A 692 19.66 -16.53 -0.27
CA ILE A 692 18.36 -16.89 0.27
C ILE A 692 17.31 -15.91 -0.28
N PHE A 693 16.13 -16.41 -0.62
CA PHE A 693 14.99 -15.55 -0.92
C PHE A 693 14.25 -15.18 0.36
N ALA A 694 13.93 -13.90 0.51
CA ALA A 694 13.11 -13.43 1.61
C ALA A 694 11.71 -14.09 1.55
N PRO A 695 11.10 -14.51 2.67
CA PRO A 695 9.81 -15.20 2.66
C PRO A 695 8.70 -14.40 1.97
N GLU A 696 8.80 -13.08 1.96
CA GLU A 696 7.82 -12.15 1.39
C GLU A 696 7.70 -12.29 -0.13
N ILE A 697 8.74 -12.80 -0.82
CA ILE A 697 8.74 -13.05 -2.26
C ILE A 697 8.51 -14.53 -2.62
N ALA A 698 8.20 -15.38 -1.65
CA ALA A 698 7.89 -16.79 -1.88
C ALA A 698 6.57 -16.93 -2.68
N GLY A 699 6.65 -17.50 -3.87
CA GLY A 699 5.52 -17.58 -4.82
C GLY A 699 5.50 -16.46 -5.86
N ASP A 700 6.32 -15.43 -5.68
CA ASP A 700 6.44 -14.34 -6.64
C ASP A 700 7.30 -14.70 -7.85
N THR A 701 7.18 -13.91 -8.92
CA THR A 701 7.93 -14.09 -10.17
C THR A 701 9.00 -13.02 -10.35
N ILE A 702 10.26 -13.45 -10.38
CA ILE A 702 11.42 -12.66 -10.80
C ILE A 702 11.58 -12.81 -12.31
N ILE A 703 11.45 -11.70 -13.04
CA ILE A 703 11.61 -11.67 -14.49
C ILE A 703 13.04 -11.23 -14.81
N ILE A 704 13.78 -12.10 -15.50
CA ILE A 704 15.14 -11.81 -15.97
C ILE A 704 15.05 -11.17 -17.36
N ASP A 705 15.44 -9.90 -17.49
CA ASP A 705 15.44 -9.15 -18.74
C ASP A 705 16.69 -9.41 -19.62
N SER A 706 17.73 -10.02 -19.03
CA SER A 706 18.95 -10.41 -19.72
C SER A 706 18.81 -11.73 -20.48
N ILE A 707 19.78 -11.97 -21.36
CA ILE A 707 19.91 -13.17 -22.19
C ILE A 707 20.21 -14.46 -21.39
N SER A 708 20.25 -14.46 -20.04
CA SER A 708 20.20 -15.59 -19.07
C SER A 708 20.81 -15.17 -17.72
N LEU A 709 20.71 -16.02 -16.67
CA LEU A 709 21.54 -15.92 -15.45
C LEU A 709 22.78 -16.79 -15.59
N ASP A 710 23.93 -16.15 -15.78
CA ASP A 710 25.24 -16.80 -15.89
C ASP A 710 25.88 -16.90 -14.50
N ILE A 711 25.97 -18.13 -13.96
CA ILE A 711 26.53 -18.40 -12.64
C ILE A 711 27.94 -18.97 -12.79
N GLU A 712 28.93 -18.09 -12.71
CA GLU A 712 30.35 -18.40 -12.94
C GLU A 712 31.11 -18.88 -11.69
N LYS A 713 30.43 -19.00 -10.54
CA LYS A 713 31.02 -19.37 -9.24
C LYS A 713 30.17 -20.40 -8.52
N SER A 714 30.83 -21.25 -7.72
CA SER A 714 30.13 -22.19 -6.83
C SER A 714 29.30 -21.41 -5.81
N LEU A 715 28.04 -21.80 -5.57
CA LEU A 715 27.16 -21.16 -4.58
C LEU A 715 25.90 -21.99 -4.34
N LYS A 716 25.12 -21.61 -3.33
CA LYS A 716 23.78 -22.14 -3.09
C LYS A 716 22.74 -21.05 -3.27
N ILE A 717 21.60 -21.39 -3.87
CA ILE A 717 20.42 -20.53 -3.96
C ILE A 717 19.25 -21.29 -3.36
N ILE A 718 18.71 -20.79 -2.25
CA ILE A 718 17.74 -21.51 -1.42
C ILE A 718 16.52 -20.63 -1.20
N ASN A 719 15.34 -21.18 -1.48
CA ASN A 719 14.07 -20.62 -1.03
C ASN A 719 13.53 -21.44 0.14
N SER A 720 13.48 -20.85 1.33
CA SER A 720 12.92 -21.47 2.53
C SER A 720 11.40 -21.29 2.68
N GLY A 721 10.77 -20.49 1.83
CA GLY A 721 9.33 -20.24 1.86
C GLY A 721 8.50 -21.46 1.43
N GLU A 722 7.23 -21.51 1.87
CA GLU A 722 6.32 -22.62 1.52
C GLU A 722 6.04 -22.71 0.01
N ASN A 723 5.97 -21.55 -0.67
CA ASN A 723 5.77 -21.47 -2.12
C ASN A 723 7.10 -21.30 -2.87
N LYS A 724 7.22 -21.96 -4.03
CA LYS A 724 8.41 -21.82 -4.90
C LYS A 724 8.52 -20.40 -5.45
N VAL A 725 9.68 -19.78 -5.32
CA VAL A 725 10.02 -18.56 -6.08
C VAL A 725 10.13 -18.91 -7.56
N ILE A 726 9.48 -18.10 -8.40
CA ILE A 726 9.42 -18.30 -9.85
C ILE A 726 10.49 -17.44 -10.51
N ILE A 727 11.44 -18.05 -11.22
CA ILE A 727 12.47 -17.32 -11.99
C ILE A 727 12.16 -17.52 -13.46
N LYS A 728 11.78 -16.45 -14.15
CA LYS A 728 11.31 -16.49 -15.53
C LYS A 728 12.24 -15.74 -16.47
N SER A 729 12.72 -16.42 -17.52
CA SER A 729 13.45 -15.79 -18.63
C SER A 729 12.55 -15.65 -19.86
N GLY A 730 12.54 -14.47 -20.47
CA GLY A 730 11.71 -14.13 -21.63
C GLY A 730 12.32 -14.53 -22.99
N LEU A 731 13.64 -14.63 -23.08
CA LEU A 731 14.36 -14.68 -24.35
C LEU A 731 15.18 -15.96 -24.54
N THR A 732 15.60 -16.61 -23.46
CA THR A 732 16.70 -17.60 -23.45
C THR A 732 16.54 -18.64 -22.33
N THR A 733 17.56 -19.49 -22.15
CA THR A 733 17.69 -20.37 -20.98
C THR A 733 17.70 -19.55 -19.68
N VAL A 734 17.11 -20.10 -18.60
CA VAL A 734 16.98 -19.37 -17.33
C VAL A 734 18.33 -19.28 -16.62
N ILE A 735 19.05 -20.41 -16.50
CA ILE A 735 20.35 -20.47 -15.83
C ILE A 735 21.39 -21.16 -16.72
N ASN A 736 22.57 -20.56 -16.86
CA ASN A 736 23.77 -21.25 -17.33
C ASN A 736 24.76 -21.36 -16.17
N THR A 737 25.38 -22.53 -16.03
CA THR A 737 26.47 -22.76 -15.08
C THR A 737 27.78 -22.90 -15.84
N PHE A 738 28.92 -22.87 -15.15
CA PHE A 738 30.24 -22.94 -15.79
C PHE A 738 31.05 -24.16 -15.32
N ALA A 739 31.97 -24.62 -16.17
CA ALA A 739 32.84 -25.75 -15.85
C ALA A 739 33.66 -25.49 -14.56
N GLY A 740 33.70 -26.49 -13.68
CA GLY A 740 34.39 -26.40 -12.39
C GLY A 740 33.60 -25.73 -11.26
N THR A 741 32.34 -25.34 -11.46
CA THR A 741 31.46 -24.80 -10.41
C THR A 741 30.66 -25.89 -9.69
N GLU A 742 30.34 -25.67 -8.42
CA GLU A 742 29.41 -26.49 -7.62
C GLU A 742 28.21 -25.62 -7.22
N ILE A 743 27.03 -25.92 -7.78
CA ILE A 743 25.84 -25.09 -7.63
C ILE A 743 24.71 -25.90 -6.99
N TRP A 744 24.09 -25.36 -5.95
CA TRP A 744 22.91 -25.93 -5.29
C TRP A 744 21.70 -25.04 -5.51
N LEU A 745 20.60 -25.59 -6.03
CA LEU A 745 19.33 -24.88 -6.19
C LEU A 745 18.23 -25.58 -5.39
N GLU A 746 17.49 -24.84 -4.58
CA GLU A 746 16.46 -25.40 -3.70
C GLU A 746 15.14 -24.63 -3.75
N ASN A 747 14.05 -25.38 -3.97
CA ASN A 747 12.66 -24.93 -3.89
C ASN A 747 12.30 -23.78 -4.85
N LEU A 748 12.67 -23.93 -6.12
CA LEU A 748 12.49 -22.94 -7.19
C LEU A 748 11.63 -23.48 -8.34
N LEU A 749 10.92 -22.57 -9.01
CA LEU A 749 10.25 -22.82 -10.29
C LEU A 749 10.96 -22.01 -11.39
N LEU A 750 11.67 -22.68 -12.29
CA LEU A 750 12.35 -22.05 -13.42
C LEU A 750 11.45 -22.09 -14.66
N VAL A 751 11.19 -20.93 -15.26
CA VAL A 751 10.30 -20.81 -16.43
C VAL A 751 11.04 -20.20 -17.61
N SER A 752 11.32 -21.01 -18.63
CA SER A 752 11.76 -20.51 -19.94
C SER A 752 10.53 -20.13 -20.77
N ALA A 753 10.43 -18.87 -21.19
CA ALA A 753 9.36 -18.44 -22.10
C ALA A 753 9.63 -18.81 -23.57
N ASN A 754 10.84 -19.30 -23.89
CA ASN A 754 11.23 -19.67 -25.25
C ASN A 754 11.07 -21.19 -25.48
N PRO A 755 10.14 -21.62 -26.36
CA PRO A 755 9.88 -23.04 -26.65
C PRO A 755 11.09 -23.86 -27.15
N SER A 756 12.14 -23.18 -27.62
CA SER A 756 13.34 -23.79 -28.20
C SER A 756 14.53 -23.81 -27.23
N ARG A 757 14.36 -23.39 -25.97
CA ARG A 757 15.44 -23.26 -24.99
C ARG A 757 15.16 -24.09 -23.74
N ASN A 758 16.25 -24.58 -23.13
CA ASN A 758 16.22 -25.36 -21.90
C ASN A 758 16.02 -24.46 -20.68
N CYS A 759 15.67 -25.03 -19.53
CA CYS A 759 15.59 -24.28 -18.27
C CYS A 759 16.99 -24.05 -17.67
N ILE A 760 17.86 -25.06 -17.71
CA ILE A 760 19.24 -24.96 -17.24
C ILE A 760 20.18 -25.58 -18.29
N ASN A 761 21.28 -24.88 -18.61
CA ASN A 761 22.45 -25.48 -19.25
C ASN A 761 23.53 -25.69 -18.19
N ASN A 762 23.81 -26.94 -17.86
CA ASN A 762 24.75 -27.32 -16.83
C ASN A 762 26.11 -27.70 -17.44
N TYR A 763 27.18 -27.00 -17.06
CA TYR A 763 28.56 -27.30 -17.46
C TYR A 763 29.43 -27.73 -16.24
N GLY A 764 28.89 -27.69 -15.02
CA GLY A 764 29.58 -28.00 -13.76
C GLY A 764 28.89 -29.09 -12.94
N ASN A 765 29.03 -29.04 -11.61
CA ASN A 765 28.34 -29.94 -10.67
C ASN A 765 27.08 -29.25 -10.13
N LEU A 766 25.91 -29.69 -10.58
CA LEU A 766 24.62 -29.12 -10.20
C LEU A 766 23.88 -30.05 -9.24
N THR A 767 23.51 -29.56 -8.08
CA THR A 767 22.54 -30.22 -7.19
C THR A 767 21.23 -29.46 -7.18
N ILE A 768 20.12 -30.14 -7.44
CA ILE A 768 18.78 -29.57 -7.35
C ILE A 768 17.94 -30.29 -6.30
N LYS A 769 17.22 -29.51 -5.49
CA LYS A 769 16.31 -30.01 -4.47
C LYS A 769 14.92 -29.36 -4.58
N ASN A 770 13.89 -30.15 -4.81
CA ASN A 770 12.52 -29.67 -4.99
C ASN A 770 12.34 -28.60 -6.09
N VAL A 771 13.14 -28.67 -7.16
CA VAL A 771 13.11 -27.72 -8.28
C VAL A 771 12.18 -28.19 -9.38
N GLU A 772 11.44 -27.26 -9.97
CA GLU A 772 10.62 -27.52 -11.15
C GLU A 772 11.06 -26.65 -12.32
N CYS A 773 11.07 -27.23 -13.51
CA CYS A 773 11.35 -26.55 -14.76
C CYS A 773 10.07 -26.52 -15.60
N ARG A 774 9.82 -25.40 -16.30
CA ARG A 774 8.74 -25.26 -17.28
C ARG A 774 9.23 -24.48 -18.49
N THR A 775 8.94 -24.98 -19.68
CA THR A 775 9.20 -24.26 -20.93
C THR A 775 7.87 -23.97 -21.60
N LEU A 776 7.48 -22.69 -21.69
CA LEU A 776 6.18 -22.29 -22.23
C LEU A 776 5.98 -22.80 -23.66
N GLY A 777 4.78 -23.30 -23.95
CA GLY A 777 4.42 -23.83 -25.27
C GLY A 777 5.01 -25.21 -25.60
N THR A 778 5.64 -25.89 -24.64
CA THR A 778 6.17 -27.25 -24.85
C THR A 778 6.03 -28.13 -23.61
N GLU A 779 6.11 -29.45 -23.80
CA GLU A 779 6.36 -30.42 -22.72
C GLU A 779 7.88 -30.57 -22.41
N LYS A 780 8.73 -29.68 -22.96
CA LYS A 780 10.21 -29.78 -22.92
C LYS A 780 10.81 -28.94 -21.80
N ALA A 781 10.44 -29.23 -20.56
CA ALA A 781 11.11 -28.68 -19.39
C ALA A 781 12.45 -29.41 -19.14
N SER A 782 13.50 -29.09 -19.89
CA SER A 782 14.75 -29.86 -19.88
C SER A 782 15.92 -29.15 -19.19
N ILE A 783 16.77 -29.96 -18.55
CA ILE A 783 18.11 -29.57 -18.10
C ILE A 783 19.09 -30.31 -19.01
N ILE A 784 20.03 -29.59 -19.63
CA ILE A 784 21.08 -30.22 -20.44
C ILE A 784 22.39 -30.18 -19.65
N ASN A 785 22.99 -31.35 -19.41
CA ASN A 785 24.40 -31.45 -19.03
C ASN A 785 25.24 -31.38 -20.31
N GLU A 786 26.02 -30.33 -20.44
CA GLU A 786 27.00 -30.14 -21.50
C GLU A 786 28.38 -30.56 -20.97
N GLN A 787 29.19 -31.20 -21.83
CA GLN A 787 30.55 -31.68 -21.49
C GLN A 787 30.56 -32.65 -20.29
N ASP A 788 31.46 -32.45 -19.31
CA ASP A 788 31.66 -33.29 -18.11
C ASP A 788 30.77 -32.87 -16.92
N GLY A 789 29.74 -32.05 -17.15
CA GLY A 789 28.82 -31.60 -16.09
C GLY A 789 28.07 -32.76 -15.42
N THR A 790 27.95 -32.74 -14.09
CA THR A 790 27.19 -33.72 -13.31
C THR A 790 25.94 -33.11 -12.70
N ILE A 791 24.89 -33.93 -12.52
CA ILE A 791 23.66 -33.50 -11.86
C ILE A 791 23.25 -34.48 -10.76
N GLN A 792 22.92 -33.94 -9.59
CA GLN A 792 22.33 -34.67 -8.47
C GLN A 792 20.93 -34.10 -8.17
N MET A 793 19.93 -34.96 -8.07
CA MET A 793 18.56 -34.57 -7.78
C MET A 793 18.11 -35.11 -6.42
N ILE A 794 17.55 -34.27 -5.57
CA ILE A 794 17.10 -34.59 -4.21
C ILE A 794 15.64 -34.16 -4.04
N GLY A 795 14.78 -35.00 -3.47
CA GLY A 795 13.36 -34.67 -3.29
C GLY A 795 12.53 -34.69 -4.58
N ILE A 796 11.41 -33.95 -4.61
CA ILE A 796 10.44 -33.97 -5.72
C ILE A 796 10.84 -32.91 -6.76
N ASN A 797 11.57 -33.34 -7.79
CA ASN A 797 11.94 -32.48 -8.91
C ASN A 797 11.05 -32.78 -10.13
N ILE A 798 10.54 -31.73 -10.78
CA ILE A 798 9.73 -31.85 -12.00
C ILE A 798 10.55 -31.27 -13.15
N VAL A 799 11.39 -32.13 -13.73
CA VAL A 799 12.37 -31.81 -14.78
C VAL A 799 12.48 -33.01 -15.74
N LYS A 800 12.79 -32.79 -17.01
CA LYS A 800 12.95 -33.83 -18.04
C LYS A 800 14.40 -33.99 -18.50
#